data_AF-A0A954T3I4-F1
#
_entry.id   AF-A0A954T3I4-F1
#
_cell.length_a   1.000
_cell.length_b   1.000
_cell.length_c   1.000
_cell.angle_alpha   90.00
_cell.angle_beta   90.00
_cell.angle_gamma   90.00
#
_symmetry.space_group_name_H-M   'P 1'
#
loop_
_entity.id
_entity.type
_entity.pdbx_description
1 polymer ?
#
loop_
_entity_poly.entity_id
_entity_poly.type
_entity_poly.pdbx_seq_one_letter_code
_entity_poly.pdbx_strand_id
1 'polypeptide(L)'
;MQLRSALFLSLSLLILAAGDVSARAAEPAADLSTAESLFKAGKWERARKAYEPLLDSLEGNALSRALRNMGYCLERENRSEEALPLLRRAAEVPGIDREQISAALLRLGYTLRTADRGEEGIKVLEQVADMEDAPSGHRGEALLYAAWEHGTRDETEQALAKFRRVSTIPDVHQNLIATAQLSIGRTLQNMGRYQDAIEAYKVIDTLRVVASTNRARSRIYQLECEALLEGDTPFHIRPYVSQAGTDTATIYWVSQGDIPAGTLVLEDGNGKTTLQPEVSPLKGTICHLHKVEARGLKPHTRYRYTVTSGAREESGTFRTAPTGAAPLRFSVIGDTQSYNPTLQPLLDAMAEENSDFILHVGDVTDRGNLWGEWKGSFFDPGHSYLQKSVFWPAYGNHDGGPYFPQLFGVEKALYYSFDYGNVHVIALDSYGAGSGGAGRIAQRDWLQKDLEQNKKQWTFVILHVPMVATRSSLKWFGAEDMLPLLEQHGVDIVFSGHHPHYRRYHPIGSHGGKGILHITSGGGGGPVGGSMPSPVLASGVDINHFCTVDIDGGSLTLTARAINGAVIDRFELHKEGDITTGGPLETAAVETSQAKRIISLYQELLTDRTHELLLNAPAEPAAGQSVQLVLDLDQLPRGPLRTEMLPEGAELIVESSADSPWQVKRQTLPFSSRQLSITATAPEKINISGRSVQPNFQLRLQLKAGTREYAPATVTTRILRPE
;
A
#
# COMPACT_ATOMS: atom_id res chain seq x y z
N MET A 1 -10.34 26.84 -7.97
CA MET A 1 -8.98 26.38 -7.59
C MET A 1 -8.98 24.86 -7.51
N GLN A 2 -9.04 24.23 -8.68
CA GLN A 2 -9.04 22.79 -8.93
C GLN A 2 -8.00 22.54 -10.02
N LEU A 3 -7.45 21.32 -10.10
CA LEU A 3 -6.39 20.85 -11.03
C LEU A 3 -4.94 21.26 -10.72
N ARG A 4 -4.40 20.84 -9.58
CA ARG A 4 -2.96 20.54 -9.45
C ARG A 4 -2.78 19.37 -8.49
N SER A 5 -2.88 18.13 -8.98
CA SER A 5 -2.35 16.89 -8.37
C SER A 5 -2.81 15.67 -9.16
N ALA A 6 -2.00 15.18 -10.10
CA ALA A 6 -1.95 13.77 -10.52
C ALA A 6 -0.98 13.60 -11.70
N LEU A 7 0.32 13.47 -11.42
CA LEU A 7 1.28 12.78 -12.31
C LEU A 7 2.62 12.67 -11.58
N PHE A 8 2.85 11.57 -10.86
CA PHE A 8 4.20 11.13 -10.51
C PHE A 8 4.30 9.61 -10.47
N LEU A 9 5.41 9.12 -11.02
CA LEU A 9 5.93 7.75 -11.15
C LEU A 9 5.35 6.88 -12.29
N SER A 10 6.03 6.93 -13.45
CA SER A 10 6.89 5.82 -13.90
C SER A 10 7.53 6.14 -15.27
N LEU A 11 8.78 6.60 -15.27
CA LEU A 11 9.72 6.29 -16.35
C LEU A 11 11.14 6.45 -15.80
N SER A 12 11.75 5.33 -15.42
CA SER A 12 13.17 5.26 -15.08
C SER A 12 13.73 3.99 -15.71
N LEU A 13 14.85 4.16 -16.41
CA LEU A 13 15.70 3.19 -17.10
C LEU A 13 15.20 2.59 -18.43
N LEU A 14 15.84 2.99 -19.53
CA LEU A 14 16.89 2.22 -20.24
C LEU A 14 17.28 3.00 -21.52
N ILE A 15 18.57 3.32 -21.72
CA ILE A 15 19.42 2.92 -22.87
C ILE A 15 20.89 3.18 -22.45
N LEU A 16 21.65 2.11 -22.27
CA LEU A 16 23.11 2.11 -22.28
C LEU A 16 23.49 1.54 -23.66
N ALA A 17 24.11 2.34 -24.52
CA ALA A 17 24.77 1.85 -25.72
C ALA A 17 26.20 2.41 -25.72
N ALA A 18 27.15 1.49 -25.58
CA ALA A 18 28.57 1.76 -25.70
C ALA A 18 28.93 2.04 -27.17
N GLY A 19 29.71 3.08 -27.40
CA GLY A 19 30.34 3.39 -28.68
C GLY A 19 31.69 4.05 -28.40
N ASP A 20 32.75 3.35 -28.81
CA ASP A 20 34.16 3.71 -28.63
C ASP A 20 34.51 5.00 -29.37
N VAL A 21 35.18 5.96 -28.71
CA VAL A 21 35.97 7.01 -29.37
C VAL A 21 37.23 7.28 -28.54
N SER A 22 38.38 7.01 -29.13
CA SER A 22 39.69 7.44 -28.62
C SER A 22 39.92 8.92 -28.89
N ALA A 23 40.25 9.70 -27.86
CA ALA A 23 41.42 10.59 -27.75
C ALA A 23 41.18 11.70 -26.69
N ARG A 24 42.06 11.68 -25.68
CA ARG A 24 42.17 12.48 -24.44
C ARG A 24 41.86 13.98 -24.49
N ALA A 25 41.06 14.42 -23.51
CA ALA A 25 41.46 15.38 -22.48
C ALA A 25 41.18 14.76 -21.09
N ALA A 26 42.09 14.91 -20.12
CA ALA A 26 41.99 14.25 -18.81
C ALA A 26 41.40 15.21 -17.74
N GLU A 27 40.34 14.72 -17.08
CA GLU A 27 39.59 15.17 -15.87
C GLU A 27 38.73 16.45 -15.92
N PRO A 28 37.38 16.30 -15.77
CA PRO A 28 36.71 16.42 -14.45
C PRO A 28 35.73 15.26 -14.13
N ALA A 29 36.14 14.01 -14.35
CA ALA A 29 35.23 12.85 -14.29
C ALA A 29 34.71 12.53 -12.86
N ALA A 30 35.49 12.82 -11.81
CA ALA A 30 35.12 12.50 -10.42
C ALA A 30 34.00 13.41 -9.87
N ASP A 31 34.02 14.70 -10.21
CA ASP A 31 33.06 15.68 -9.70
C ASP A 31 31.72 15.61 -10.45
N LEU A 32 31.74 15.38 -11.77
CA LEU A 32 30.51 15.20 -12.56
C LEU A 32 29.77 13.91 -12.16
N SER A 33 30.50 12.81 -11.96
CA SER A 33 29.92 11.54 -11.47
C SER A 33 29.26 11.71 -10.10
N THR A 34 29.87 12.51 -9.22
CA THR A 34 29.31 12.84 -7.90
C THR A 34 28.01 13.65 -8.03
N ALA A 35 27.97 14.67 -8.89
CA ALA A 35 26.77 15.46 -9.16
C ALA A 35 25.65 14.60 -9.77
N GLU A 36 25.96 13.72 -10.72
CA GLU A 36 25.01 12.78 -11.32
C GLU A 36 24.49 11.76 -10.29
N SER A 37 25.34 11.30 -9.37
CA SER A 37 24.96 10.38 -8.30
C SER A 37 24.01 11.03 -7.30
N LEU A 38 24.30 12.27 -6.89
CA LEU A 38 23.41 13.06 -6.03
C LEU A 38 22.06 13.31 -6.71
N PHE A 39 22.06 13.58 -8.02
CA PHE A 39 20.84 13.75 -8.81
C PHE A 39 20.01 12.45 -8.84
N LYS A 40 20.64 11.31 -9.15
CA LYS A 40 19.97 9.99 -9.15
C LYS A 40 19.45 9.61 -7.76
N ALA A 41 20.13 10.03 -6.69
CA ALA A 41 19.72 9.82 -5.31
C ALA A 41 18.62 10.79 -4.83
N GLY A 42 18.11 11.68 -5.69
CA GLY A 42 17.05 12.63 -5.35
C GLY A 42 17.48 13.76 -4.40
N LYS A 43 18.79 14.04 -4.29
CA LYS A 43 19.33 15.11 -3.45
C LYS A 43 19.44 16.42 -4.25
N TRP A 44 18.29 16.98 -4.64
CA TRP A 44 18.16 18.06 -5.63
C TRP A 44 19.06 19.27 -5.36
N GLU A 45 18.99 19.85 -4.17
CA GLU A 45 19.78 21.04 -3.80
C GLU A 45 21.29 20.75 -3.83
N ARG A 46 21.70 19.60 -3.30
CA ARG A 46 23.11 19.17 -3.26
C ARG A 46 23.63 18.88 -4.67
N ALA A 47 22.83 18.21 -5.50
CA ALA A 47 23.16 17.94 -6.89
C ALA A 47 23.35 19.25 -7.67
N ARG A 48 22.42 20.22 -7.52
CA ARG A 48 22.51 21.52 -8.18
C ARG A 48 23.78 22.28 -7.79
N LYS A 49 24.10 22.35 -6.49
CA LYS A 49 25.34 22.98 -5.98
C LYS A 49 26.60 22.26 -6.48
N ALA A 50 26.52 20.95 -6.72
CA ALA A 50 27.64 20.17 -7.26
C ALA A 50 27.85 20.39 -8.78
N TYR A 51 26.79 20.66 -9.55
CA TYR A 51 26.91 20.99 -10.97
C TYR A 51 27.44 22.41 -11.23
N GLU A 52 27.11 23.37 -10.35
CA GLU A 52 27.40 24.80 -10.51
C GLU A 52 28.88 25.12 -10.81
N PRO A 53 29.89 24.61 -10.06
CA PRO A 53 31.30 24.87 -10.36
C PRO A 53 31.81 24.16 -11.62
N LEU A 54 31.07 23.20 -12.16
CA LEU A 54 31.49 22.41 -13.32
C LEU A 54 31.11 23.07 -14.65
N LEU A 55 30.15 24.00 -14.66
CA LEU A 55 29.54 24.52 -15.89
C LEU A 55 30.53 25.16 -16.86
N ASP A 56 31.60 25.79 -16.35
CA ASP A 56 32.61 26.45 -17.18
C ASP A 56 33.63 25.47 -17.78
N SER A 57 33.68 24.24 -17.25
CA SER A 57 34.60 23.18 -17.68
C SER A 57 33.95 22.14 -18.61
N LEU A 58 32.63 22.17 -18.74
CA LEU A 58 31.87 21.22 -19.54
C LEU A 58 31.52 21.81 -20.90
N GLU A 59 31.51 20.96 -21.93
CA GLU A 59 31.09 21.32 -23.29
C GLU A 59 30.17 20.24 -23.88
N GLY A 60 29.55 20.56 -25.02
CA GLY A 60 28.73 19.62 -25.79
C GLY A 60 27.67 18.91 -24.95
N ASN A 61 27.52 17.60 -25.17
CA ASN A 61 26.46 16.80 -24.56
C ASN A 61 26.53 16.79 -23.01
N ALA A 62 27.73 16.86 -22.44
CA ALA A 62 27.90 16.87 -20.98
C ALA A 62 27.37 18.17 -20.36
N LEU A 63 27.66 19.31 -20.99
CA LEU A 63 27.14 20.61 -20.57
C LEU A 63 25.61 20.67 -20.70
N SER A 64 25.07 20.24 -21.85
CA SER A 64 23.62 20.22 -22.06
C SER A 64 22.90 19.38 -21.01
N ARG A 65 23.43 18.19 -20.70
CA ARG A 65 22.88 17.30 -19.67
C ARG A 65 22.96 17.91 -18.26
N ALA A 66 24.09 18.52 -17.91
CA ALA A 66 24.27 19.17 -16.61
C ALA A 66 23.27 20.33 -16.42
N LEU A 67 23.14 21.21 -17.41
CA LEU A 67 22.18 22.31 -17.41
C LEU A 67 20.73 21.82 -17.31
N ARG A 68 20.37 20.76 -18.06
CA ARG A 68 19.05 20.13 -17.97
C ARG A 68 18.76 19.55 -16.58
N ASN A 69 19.73 18.84 -16.00
CA ASN A 69 19.60 18.26 -14.66
C ASN A 69 19.47 19.36 -13.58
N MET A 70 20.21 20.45 -13.70
CA MET A 70 20.07 21.62 -12.82
C MET A 70 18.68 22.26 -12.94
N GLY A 71 18.17 22.41 -14.18
CA GLY A 71 16.80 22.89 -14.42
C GLY A 71 15.76 21.98 -13.74
N TYR A 72 15.92 20.66 -13.83
CA TYR A 72 15.06 19.71 -13.12
C TYR A 72 15.15 19.85 -11.60
N CYS A 73 16.36 20.03 -11.03
CA CYS A 73 16.51 20.26 -9.59
C CYS A 73 15.73 21.50 -9.13
N LEU A 74 15.80 22.60 -9.88
CA LEU A 74 15.06 23.82 -9.57
C LEU A 74 13.54 23.62 -9.64
N GLU A 75 13.05 22.86 -10.62
CA GLU A 75 11.63 22.47 -10.68
C GLU A 75 11.18 21.73 -9.42
N ARG A 76 11.99 20.77 -8.93
CA ARG A 76 11.75 20.02 -7.69
C ARG A 76 11.83 20.89 -6.42
N GLU A 77 12.51 22.02 -6.50
CA GLU A 77 12.56 23.07 -5.45
C GLU A 77 11.41 24.10 -5.59
N ASN A 78 10.45 23.90 -6.51
CA ASN A 78 9.37 24.85 -6.87
C ASN A 78 9.87 26.19 -7.45
N ARG A 79 11.05 26.20 -8.09
CA ARG A 79 11.71 27.38 -8.67
C ARG A 79 11.71 27.33 -10.20
N SER A 80 10.52 27.17 -10.79
CA SER A 80 10.37 26.92 -12.24
C SER A 80 10.89 28.07 -13.12
N GLU A 81 10.69 29.33 -12.73
CA GLU A 81 11.18 30.50 -13.49
C GLU A 81 12.70 30.53 -13.59
N GLU A 82 13.42 30.15 -12.53
CA GLU A 82 14.89 30.10 -12.51
C GLU A 82 15.44 28.94 -13.37
N ALA A 83 14.62 27.90 -13.61
CA ALA A 83 15.01 26.76 -14.45
C ALA A 83 14.97 27.10 -15.95
N LEU A 84 14.07 27.99 -16.39
CA LEU A 84 13.87 28.33 -17.80
C LEU A 84 15.15 28.77 -18.54
N PRO A 85 15.98 29.71 -18.03
CA PRO A 85 17.19 30.13 -18.74
C PRO A 85 18.22 28.99 -18.86
N LEU A 86 18.32 28.11 -17.85
CA LEU A 86 19.22 26.95 -17.91
C LEU A 86 18.77 25.95 -18.98
N LEU A 87 17.46 25.70 -19.09
CA LEU A 87 16.88 24.77 -20.06
C LEU A 87 16.97 25.30 -21.49
N ARG A 88 16.81 26.61 -21.69
CA ARG A 88 17.08 27.26 -23.00
C ARG A 88 18.55 27.09 -23.37
N ARG A 89 19.47 27.44 -22.46
CA ARG A 89 20.91 27.26 -22.67
C ARG A 89 21.27 25.80 -22.97
N ALA A 90 20.62 24.83 -22.31
CA ALA A 90 20.85 23.40 -22.54
C ALA A 90 20.51 22.96 -23.96
N ALA A 91 19.47 23.53 -24.58
CA ALA A 91 19.06 23.23 -25.95
C ALA A 91 19.93 23.90 -27.02
N GLU A 92 20.66 24.96 -26.64
CA GLU A 92 21.48 25.80 -27.52
C GLU A 92 22.98 25.51 -27.42
N VAL A 93 23.40 24.53 -26.60
CA VAL A 93 24.82 24.18 -26.46
C VAL A 93 25.41 23.80 -27.84
N PRO A 94 26.52 24.40 -28.28
CA PRO A 94 27.10 24.08 -29.58
C PRO A 94 27.53 22.61 -29.68
N GLY A 95 27.28 21.99 -30.85
CA GLY A 95 27.81 20.66 -31.18
C GLY A 95 27.11 19.48 -30.49
N ILE A 96 25.95 19.69 -29.85
CA ILE A 96 25.19 18.60 -29.23
C ILE A 96 24.36 17.81 -30.23
N ASP A 97 24.12 16.55 -29.92
CA ASP A 97 23.25 15.69 -30.73
C ASP A 97 21.76 16.06 -30.60
N ARG A 98 20.96 15.55 -31.54
CA ARG A 98 19.51 15.81 -31.58
C ARG A 98 18.78 15.23 -30.37
N GLU A 99 19.31 14.17 -29.76
CA GLU A 99 18.76 13.59 -28.54
C GLU A 99 18.87 14.60 -27.38
N GLN A 100 20.00 15.27 -27.20
CA GLN A 100 20.17 16.29 -26.17
C GLN A 100 19.31 17.53 -26.45
N ILE A 101 19.22 18.00 -27.70
CA ILE A 101 18.34 19.13 -28.08
C ILE A 101 16.89 18.80 -27.72
N SER A 102 16.39 17.66 -28.17
CA SER A 102 15.00 17.25 -27.91
C SER A 102 14.73 17.00 -26.43
N ALA A 103 15.66 16.41 -25.68
CA ALA A 103 15.52 16.23 -24.23
C ALA A 103 15.49 17.56 -23.47
N ALA A 104 16.31 18.55 -23.86
CA ALA A 104 16.34 19.87 -23.25
C ALA A 104 15.05 20.65 -23.55
N LEU A 105 14.60 20.65 -24.82
CA LEU A 105 13.35 21.31 -25.23
C LEU A 105 12.11 20.64 -24.62
N LEU A 106 12.07 19.31 -24.53
CA LEU A 106 10.99 18.58 -23.86
C LEU A 106 10.85 19.01 -22.39
N ARG A 107 11.98 19.09 -21.67
CA ARG A 107 11.99 19.58 -20.29
C ARG A 107 11.60 21.06 -20.22
N LEU A 108 12.12 21.91 -21.11
CA LEU A 108 11.75 23.33 -21.19
C LEU A 108 10.24 23.50 -21.37
N GLY A 109 9.63 22.78 -22.30
CA GLY A 109 8.20 22.81 -22.57
C GLY A 109 7.37 22.38 -21.36
N TYR A 110 7.80 21.34 -20.65
CA TYR A 110 7.19 20.92 -19.39
C TYR A 110 7.30 22.01 -18.30
N THR A 111 8.49 22.58 -18.10
CA THR A 111 8.73 23.61 -17.07
C THR A 111 7.97 24.91 -17.38
N LEU A 112 7.79 25.26 -18.66
CA LEU A 112 6.93 26.40 -19.04
C LEU A 112 5.48 26.19 -18.61
N ARG A 113 4.93 24.98 -18.75
CA ARG A 113 3.59 24.67 -18.21
C ARG A 113 3.51 24.87 -16.70
N THR A 114 4.51 24.38 -15.95
CA THR A 114 4.49 24.50 -14.48
C THR A 114 4.71 25.93 -14.00
N ALA A 115 5.35 26.76 -14.82
CA ALA A 115 5.54 28.20 -14.62
C ALA A 115 4.35 29.07 -15.12
N ASP A 116 3.18 28.48 -15.41
CA ASP A 116 1.99 29.20 -15.90
C ASP A 116 2.17 29.87 -17.28
N ARG A 117 3.11 29.37 -18.09
CA ARG A 117 3.42 29.82 -19.45
C ARG A 117 3.05 28.75 -20.48
N GLY A 118 1.85 28.18 -20.34
CA GLY A 118 1.37 27.03 -21.09
C GLY A 118 1.42 27.17 -22.61
N GLU A 119 1.06 28.34 -23.16
CA GLU A 119 1.09 28.58 -24.62
C GLU A 119 2.51 28.54 -25.20
N GLU A 120 3.48 29.10 -24.48
CA GLU A 120 4.89 28.99 -24.87
C GLU A 120 5.37 27.55 -24.74
N GLY A 121 4.95 26.86 -23.68
CA GLY A 121 5.23 25.44 -23.47
C GLY A 121 4.73 24.58 -24.63
N ILE A 122 3.48 24.78 -25.09
CA ILE A 122 2.91 24.06 -26.24
C ILE A 122 3.77 24.25 -27.49
N LYS A 123 4.17 25.48 -27.82
CA LYS A 123 5.01 25.75 -29.01
C LYS A 123 6.34 25.00 -28.96
N VAL A 124 7.00 24.99 -27.80
CA VAL A 124 8.25 24.25 -27.59
C VAL A 124 8.04 22.74 -27.70
N LEU A 125 6.94 22.21 -27.17
CA LEU A 125 6.61 20.78 -27.23
C LEU A 125 6.26 20.34 -28.66
N GLU A 126 5.52 21.16 -29.42
CA GLU A 126 5.22 20.90 -30.82
C GLU A 126 6.49 20.90 -31.67
N GLN A 127 7.42 21.81 -31.41
CA GLN A 127 8.74 21.78 -32.02
C GLN A 127 9.43 20.44 -31.79
N VAL A 128 9.35 19.87 -30.58
CA VAL A 128 9.91 18.54 -30.29
C VAL A 128 9.19 17.42 -31.05
N ALA A 129 7.86 17.45 -31.11
CA ALA A 129 7.08 16.46 -31.84
C ALA A 129 7.40 16.44 -33.35
N ASP A 130 7.70 17.61 -33.92
CA ASP A 130 7.96 17.82 -35.34
C ASP A 130 9.42 17.55 -35.75
N MET A 131 10.34 17.37 -34.80
CA MET A 131 11.72 16.95 -35.09
C MET A 131 11.77 15.47 -35.50
N GLU A 132 11.76 15.18 -36.80
CA GLU A 132 11.70 13.81 -37.35
C GLU A 132 12.85 12.90 -36.88
N ASP A 133 14.04 13.49 -36.73
CA ASP A 133 15.30 12.90 -36.31
C ASP A 133 15.49 12.85 -34.78
N ALA A 134 14.51 13.33 -33.99
CA ALA A 134 14.51 13.14 -32.55
C ALA A 134 14.02 11.73 -32.15
N PRO A 135 14.46 11.20 -30.99
CA PRO A 135 13.96 9.93 -30.48
C PRO A 135 12.42 9.88 -30.43
N SER A 136 11.83 8.79 -30.93
CA SER A 136 10.37 8.59 -30.99
C SER A 136 9.69 8.78 -29.62
N GLY A 137 10.37 8.38 -28.54
CA GLY A 137 9.94 8.59 -27.16
C GLY A 137 9.77 10.06 -26.80
N HIS A 138 10.76 10.92 -27.12
CA HIS A 138 10.68 12.36 -26.85
C HIS A 138 9.54 13.02 -27.63
N ARG A 139 9.39 12.64 -28.91
CA ARG A 139 8.32 13.16 -29.77
C ARG A 139 6.92 12.78 -29.24
N GLY A 140 6.76 11.52 -28.84
CA GLY A 140 5.51 11.02 -28.25
C GLY A 140 5.18 11.67 -26.92
N GLU A 141 6.16 11.82 -26.03
CA GLU A 141 5.99 12.50 -24.74
C GLU A 141 5.67 13.99 -24.91
N ALA A 142 6.29 14.67 -25.88
CA ALA A 142 6.00 16.06 -26.18
C ALA A 142 4.54 16.27 -26.61
N LEU A 143 4.01 15.39 -27.47
CA LEU A 143 2.60 15.42 -27.86
C LEU A 143 1.65 15.20 -26.67
N LEU A 144 1.98 14.29 -25.75
CA LEU A 144 1.18 14.06 -24.54
C LEU A 144 1.12 15.33 -23.67
N TYR A 145 2.27 15.95 -23.39
CA TYR A 145 2.30 17.18 -22.59
C TYR A 145 1.60 18.36 -23.26
N ALA A 146 1.74 18.50 -24.59
CA ALA A 146 1.01 19.53 -25.31
C ALA A 146 -0.50 19.28 -25.26
N ALA A 147 -0.93 18.03 -25.48
CA ALA A 147 -2.33 17.64 -25.43
C ALA A 147 -2.98 17.88 -24.05
N TRP A 148 -2.30 17.50 -22.96
CA TRP A 148 -2.80 17.78 -21.61
C TRP A 148 -2.89 19.27 -21.30
N GLU A 149 -2.06 20.12 -21.92
CA GLU A 149 -2.09 21.57 -21.71
C GLU A 149 -3.28 22.21 -22.43
N HIS A 150 -3.58 21.75 -23.65
CA HIS A 150 -4.83 22.09 -24.31
C HIS A 150 -6.04 21.65 -23.47
N GLY A 151 -5.99 20.45 -22.88
CA GLY A 151 -7.03 19.95 -21.99
C GLY A 151 -7.28 20.84 -20.76
N THR A 152 -6.23 21.36 -20.11
CA THR A 152 -6.38 22.30 -18.98
C THR A 152 -6.98 23.65 -19.38
N ARG A 153 -6.98 23.97 -20.68
CA ARG A 153 -7.51 25.19 -21.27
C ARG A 153 -8.86 24.99 -21.95
N ASP A 154 -9.46 23.81 -21.80
CA ASP A 154 -10.73 23.41 -22.44
C ASP A 154 -10.67 23.38 -23.99
N GLU A 155 -9.47 23.33 -24.55
CA GLU A 155 -9.20 23.23 -26.00
C GLU A 155 -9.27 21.75 -26.44
N THR A 156 -10.46 21.17 -26.27
CA THR A 156 -10.68 19.71 -26.30
C THR A 156 -10.32 19.05 -27.63
N GLU A 157 -10.70 19.65 -28.77
CA GLU A 157 -10.39 19.08 -30.08
C GLU A 157 -8.88 19.15 -30.41
N GLN A 158 -8.20 20.21 -29.96
CA GLN A 158 -6.74 20.34 -30.09
C GLN A 158 -6.03 19.27 -29.26
N ALA A 159 -6.52 18.99 -28.05
CA ALA A 159 -6.01 17.90 -27.21
C ALA A 159 -6.19 16.53 -27.90
N LEU A 160 -7.39 16.23 -28.40
CA LEU A 160 -7.68 14.97 -29.10
C LEU A 160 -6.80 14.79 -30.35
N ALA A 161 -6.61 15.84 -31.15
CA ALA A 161 -5.76 15.80 -32.33
C ALA A 161 -4.31 15.41 -31.97
N LYS A 162 -3.76 16.00 -30.90
CA LYS A 162 -2.40 15.71 -30.43
C LYS A 162 -2.26 14.31 -29.84
N PHE A 163 -3.22 13.84 -29.05
CA PHE A 163 -3.18 12.45 -28.56
C PHE A 163 -3.20 11.43 -29.70
N ARG A 164 -4.06 11.62 -30.71
CA ARG A 164 -4.15 10.72 -31.87
C ARG A 164 -2.85 10.68 -32.68
N ARG A 165 -2.12 11.80 -32.72
CA ARG A 165 -0.83 11.90 -33.41
C ARG A 165 0.28 11.08 -32.73
N VAL A 166 0.14 10.72 -31.46
CA VAL A 166 1.13 9.85 -30.78
C VAL A 166 1.26 8.51 -31.49
N SER A 167 0.15 7.87 -31.87
CA SER A 167 0.17 6.57 -32.56
C SER A 167 0.68 6.63 -34.00
N THR A 168 0.85 7.82 -34.58
CA THR A 168 1.38 7.98 -35.94
C THR A 168 2.91 8.14 -35.96
N ILE A 169 3.57 8.25 -34.80
CA ILE A 169 5.03 8.34 -34.71
C ILE A 169 5.63 6.94 -34.93
N PRO A 170 6.55 6.76 -35.90
CA PRO A 170 7.25 5.49 -36.09
C PRO A 170 8.00 5.05 -34.84
N ASP A 171 7.97 3.76 -34.54
CA ASP A 171 8.73 3.13 -33.44
C ASP A 171 8.52 3.76 -32.04
N VAL A 172 7.37 4.43 -31.83
CA VAL A 172 7.02 4.95 -30.51
C VAL A 172 6.67 3.81 -29.56
N HIS A 173 7.13 3.91 -28.31
CA HIS A 173 6.88 2.88 -27.31
C HIS A 173 5.37 2.70 -27.05
N GLN A 174 4.88 1.46 -27.02
CA GLN A 174 3.44 1.15 -26.89
C GLN A 174 2.80 1.69 -25.60
N ASN A 175 3.55 1.85 -24.50
CA ASN A 175 3.05 2.56 -23.31
C ASN A 175 2.64 4.02 -23.59
N LEU A 176 3.32 4.74 -24.48
CA LEU A 176 2.92 6.11 -24.84
C LEU A 176 1.62 6.09 -25.64
N ILE A 177 1.45 5.11 -26.55
CA ILE A 177 0.19 4.88 -27.27
C ILE A 177 -0.92 4.57 -26.27
N ALA A 178 -0.70 3.67 -25.32
CA ALA A 178 -1.68 3.32 -24.30
C ALA A 178 -2.11 4.54 -23.45
N THR A 179 -1.15 5.37 -23.02
CA THR A 179 -1.42 6.61 -22.29
C THR A 179 -2.22 7.62 -23.13
N ALA A 180 -1.90 7.74 -24.43
CA ALA A 180 -2.67 8.58 -25.35
C ALA A 180 -4.10 8.07 -25.51
N GLN A 181 -4.30 6.76 -25.68
CA GLN A 181 -5.63 6.14 -25.82
C GLN A 181 -6.47 6.28 -24.55
N LEU A 182 -5.86 6.11 -23.36
CA LEU A 182 -6.54 6.39 -22.09
C LEU A 182 -7.02 7.84 -22.02
N SER A 183 -6.18 8.78 -22.46
CA SER A 183 -6.50 10.20 -22.46
C SER A 183 -7.60 10.54 -23.48
N ILE A 184 -7.53 9.98 -24.69
CA ILE A 184 -8.58 10.10 -25.72
C ILE A 184 -9.91 9.60 -25.18
N GLY A 185 -9.94 8.37 -24.65
CA GLY A 185 -11.16 7.78 -24.11
C GLY A 185 -11.75 8.64 -23.00
N ARG A 186 -10.91 9.16 -22.07
CA ARG A 186 -11.41 9.99 -20.97
C ARG A 186 -11.95 11.34 -21.45
N THR A 187 -11.28 11.96 -22.41
CA THR A 187 -11.77 13.21 -23.02
C THR A 187 -13.11 12.99 -23.73
N LEU A 188 -13.24 11.90 -24.51
CA LEU A 188 -14.50 11.55 -25.19
C LEU A 188 -15.63 11.23 -24.21
N GLN A 189 -15.31 10.52 -23.11
CA GLN A 189 -16.26 10.23 -22.04
C GLN A 189 -16.79 11.52 -21.40
N ASN A 190 -15.91 12.50 -21.12
CA ASN A 190 -16.32 13.80 -20.59
C ASN A 190 -17.22 14.59 -21.56
N MET A 191 -17.10 14.34 -22.88
CA MET A 191 -17.97 14.91 -23.91
C MET A 191 -19.29 14.13 -24.09
N GLY A 192 -19.53 13.06 -23.32
CA GLY A 192 -20.69 12.17 -23.50
C GLY A 192 -20.59 11.22 -24.70
N ARG A 193 -19.41 11.11 -25.34
CA ARG A 193 -19.17 10.25 -26.51
C ARG A 193 -18.70 8.85 -26.08
N TYR A 194 -19.53 8.15 -25.32
CA TYR A 194 -19.16 6.91 -24.64
C TYR A 194 -18.76 5.77 -25.60
N GLN A 195 -19.46 5.62 -26.74
CA GLN A 195 -19.09 4.60 -27.72
C GLN A 195 -17.69 4.84 -28.31
N ASP A 196 -17.36 6.10 -28.64
CA ASP A 196 -16.04 6.45 -29.16
C ASP A 196 -14.96 6.27 -28.08
N ALA A 197 -15.30 6.54 -26.82
CA ALA A 197 -14.40 6.31 -25.68
C ALA A 197 -14.08 4.82 -25.51
N ILE A 198 -15.09 3.94 -25.60
CA ILE A 198 -14.92 2.48 -25.55
C ILE A 198 -13.97 2.01 -26.65
N GLU A 199 -14.14 2.50 -27.88
CA GLU A 199 -13.27 2.12 -29.00
C GLU A 199 -11.81 2.57 -28.76
N ALA A 200 -11.60 3.77 -28.21
CA ALA A 200 -10.26 4.21 -27.82
C ALA A 200 -9.63 3.29 -26.75
N TYR A 201 -10.40 2.90 -25.73
CA TYR A 201 -9.93 1.99 -24.69
C TYR A 201 -9.59 0.58 -25.22
N LYS A 202 -10.40 0.03 -26.12
CA LYS A 202 -10.16 -1.29 -26.73
C LYS A 202 -8.84 -1.36 -27.50
N VAL A 203 -8.34 -0.24 -28.04
CA VAL A 203 -7.02 -0.22 -28.69
C VAL A 203 -5.92 -0.70 -27.74
N ILE A 204 -6.03 -0.41 -26.44
CA ILE A 204 -5.03 -0.78 -25.44
C ILE A 204 -4.91 -2.31 -25.29
N ASP A 205 -6.01 -3.03 -25.47
CA ASP A 205 -6.04 -4.50 -25.39
C ASP A 205 -5.30 -5.16 -26.55
N THR A 206 -5.13 -4.45 -27.67
CA THR A 206 -4.39 -4.93 -28.86
C THR A 206 -2.87 -4.76 -28.73
N LEU A 207 -2.41 -3.94 -27.77
CA LEU A 207 -0.99 -3.64 -27.59
C LEU A 207 -0.28 -4.74 -26.79
N ARG A 208 0.90 -5.15 -27.26
CA ARG A 208 1.70 -6.25 -26.69
C ARG A 208 2.44 -5.84 -25.41
N VAL A 209 3.07 -4.66 -25.41
CA VAL A 209 3.96 -4.19 -24.33
C VAL A 209 3.33 -2.98 -23.64
N VAL A 210 2.46 -3.26 -22.66
CA VAL A 210 1.75 -2.23 -21.89
C VAL A 210 1.82 -2.54 -20.40
N ALA A 211 2.00 -1.51 -19.58
CA ALA A 211 1.90 -1.63 -18.13
C ALA A 211 0.53 -2.21 -17.71
N SER A 212 0.53 -3.18 -16.79
CA SER A 212 -0.70 -3.83 -16.29
C SER A 212 -1.71 -2.81 -15.76
N THR A 213 -1.22 -1.73 -15.14
CA THR A 213 -2.03 -0.60 -14.63
C THR A 213 -2.83 0.11 -15.73
N ASN A 214 -2.27 0.26 -16.94
CA ASN A 214 -2.97 0.88 -18.06
C ASN A 214 -4.06 -0.02 -18.64
N ARG A 215 -3.84 -1.34 -18.67
CA ARG A 215 -4.88 -2.30 -19.08
C ARG A 215 -6.02 -2.35 -18.07
N ALA A 216 -5.72 -2.41 -16.78
CA ALA A 216 -6.72 -2.37 -15.72
C ALA A 216 -7.57 -1.09 -15.81
N ARG A 217 -6.91 0.08 -15.96
CA ARG A 217 -7.55 1.38 -16.22
C ARG A 217 -8.51 1.35 -17.40
N SER A 218 -8.02 0.87 -18.55
CA SER A 218 -8.80 0.77 -19.78
C SER A 218 -10.09 -0.03 -19.52
N ARG A 219 -9.97 -1.21 -18.91
CA ARG A 219 -11.11 -2.08 -18.66
C ARG A 219 -12.16 -1.43 -17.76
N ILE A 220 -11.73 -0.73 -16.71
CA ILE A 220 -12.64 -0.01 -15.80
C ILE A 220 -13.39 1.08 -16.55
N TYR A 221 -12.71 1.90 -17.35
CA TYR A 221 -13.36 2.98 -18.08
C TYR A 221 -14.27 2.48 -19.22
N GLN A 222 -13.97 1.32 -19.82
CA GLN A 222 -14.87 0.64 -20.74
C GLN A 222 -16.19 0.28 -20.04
N LEU A 223 -16.12 -0.39 -18.88
CA LEU A 223 -17.30 -0.77 -18.09
C LEU A 223 -18.12 0.46 -17.67
N GLU A 224 -17.45 1.56 -17.29
CA GLU A 224 -18.12 2.82 -16.94
C GLU A 224 -18.86 3.40 -18.16
N CYS A 225 -18.23 3.43 -19.34
CA CYS A 225 -18.88 3.90 -20.57
C CYS A 225 -20.03 2.99 -21.01
N GLU A 226 -19.89 1.67 -20.89
CA GLU A 226 -20.94 0.69 -21.16
C GLU A 226 -22.14 0.92 -20.24
N ALA A 227 -21.91 1.09 -18.94
CA ALA A 227 -22.96 1.42 -17.98
C ALA A 227 -23.65 2.76 -18.29
N LEU A 228 -22.90 3.77 -18.74
CA LEU A 228 -23.47 5.06 -19.15
C LEU A 228 -24.30 4.96 -20.44
N LEU A 229 -24.00 4.00 -21.33
CA LEU A 229 -24.80 3.70 -22.53
C LEU A 229 -26.08 2.92 -22.23
N GLU A 230 -26.08 2.10 -21.16
CA GLU A 230 -27.30 1.41 -20.70
C GLU A 230 -28.39 2.38 -20.22
N GLY A 231 -28.01 3.62 -19.89
CA GLY A 231 -28.92 4.69 -19.49
C GLY A 231 -29.33 4.62 -18.02
N ASP A 232 -30.57 5.00 -17.73
CA ASP A 232 -31.07 5.09 -16.36
C ASP A 232 -31.09 3.70 -15.69
N THR A 233 -30.41 3.58 -14.55
CA THR A 233 -30.25 2.31 -13.83
C THR A 233 -30.73 2.47 -12.39
N PRO A 234 -31.85 1.85 -11.97
CA PRO A 234 -32.36 2.00 -10.61
C PRO A 234 -31.42 1.49 -9.51
N PHE A 235 -30.62 0.46 -9.83
CA PHE A 235 -29.62 -0.14 -8.93
C PHE A 235 -28.26 -0.20 -9.61
N HIS A 236 -27.61 0.95 -9.77
CA HIS A 236 -26.21 1.01 -10.20
C HIS A 236 -25.29 0.41 -9.13
N ILE A 237 -25.58 0.69 -7.85
CA ILE A 237 -25.13 -0.11 -6.71
C ILE A 237 -26.37 -0.65 -6.01
N ARG A 238 -26.44 -1.97 -5.87
CA ARG A 238 -27.55 -2.66 -5.20
C ARG A 238 -27.55 -2.35 -3.71
N PRO A 239 -28.69 -2.52 -3.01
CA PRO A 239 -28.77 -2.07 -1.63
C PRO A 239 -27.87 -2.85 -0.68
N TYR A 240 -27.25 -2.14 0.26
CA TYR A 240 -26.37 -2.67 1.30
C TYR A 240 -26.65 -1.98 2.64
N VAL A 241 -26.29 -2.66 3.73
CA VAL A 241 -26.56 -2.18 5.10
C VAL A 241 -25.25 -1.76 5.76
N SER A 242 -25.28 -0.60 6.42
CA SER A 242 -24.23 -0.14 7.30
C SER A 242 -24.87 0.50 8.54
N GLN A 243 -24.07 0.90 9.53
CA GLN A 243 -24.56 1.67 10.68
C GLN A 243 -25.72 1.02 11.45
N ALA A 244 -25.70 -0.31 11.57
CA ALA A 244 -26.68 -1.05 12.37
C ALA A 244 -26.26 -1.14 13.84
N GLY A 245 -27.20 -0.82 14.72
CA GLY A 245 -27.06 -0.92 16.17
C GLY A 245 -28.19 -1.75 16.77
N THR A 246 -28.50 -1.50 18.04
CA THR A 246 -29.52 -2.22 18.80
C THR A 246 -30.93 -2.01 18.25
N ASP A 247 -31.26 -0.80 17.82
CA ASP A 247 -32.59 -0.40 17.36
C ASP A 247 -32.56 0.45 16.07
N THR A 248 -31.40 0.54 15.43
CA THR A 248 -31.19 1.33 14.21
C THR A 248 -30.49 0.52 13.13
N ALA A 249 -30.69 0.90 11.86
CA ALA A 249 -29.86 0.47 10.74
C ALA A 249 -29.95 1.48 9.60
N THR A 250 -28.85 1.66 8.85
CA THR A 250 -28.84 2.52 7.67
C THR A 250 -28.71 1.68 6.41
N ILE A 251 -29.65 1.81 5.50
CA ILE A 251 -29.68 1.11 4.22
C ILE A 251 -29.35 2.12 3.13
N TYR A 252 -28.41 1.76 2.26
CA TYR A 252 -27.97 2.56 1.14
C TYR A 252 -28.20 1.82 -0.18
N TRP A 253 -28.46 2.56 -1.26
CA TRP A 253 -28.28 2.08 -2.65
C TRP A 253 -27.97 3.26 -3.56
N VAL A 254 -27.53 2.98 -4.79
CA VAL A 254 -27.21 4.04 -5.77
C VAL A 254 -27.96 3.79 -7.07
N SER A 255 -28.64 4.83 -7.57
CA SER A 255 -29.22 4.86 -8.91
C SER A 255 -28.33 5.67 -9.85
N GLN A 256 -28.39 5.38 -11.15
CA GLN A 256 -27.78 6.15 -12.22
C GLN A 256 -28.87 6.85 -13.04
N GLY A 257 -28.67 8.13 -13.32
CA GLY A 257 -29.62 8.92 -14.11
C GLY A 257 -30.83 9.43 -13.31
N ASP A 258 -31.89 9.79 -14.01
CA ASP A 258 -33.09 10.41 -13.44
C ASP A 258 -34.10 9.34 -12.98
N ILE A 259 -33.76 8.67 -11.88
CA ILE A 259 -34.60 7.66 -11.26
C ILE A 259 -35.35 8.27 -10.05
N PRO A 260 -36.70 8.19 -10.00
CA PRO A 260 -37.46 8.59 -8.82
C PRO A 260 -36.98 7.90 -7.54
N ALA A 261 -37.19 8.56 -6.40
CA ALA A 261 -36.89 7.97 -5.10
C ALA A 261 -37.55 6.59 -4.96
N GLY A 262 -36.73 5.59 -4.60
CA GLY A 262 -37.23 4.25 -4.34
C GLY A 262 -38.02 4.17 -3.04
N THR A 263 -38.44 2.97 -2.65
CA THR A 263 -39.08 2.69 -1.36
C THR A 263 -38.41 1.49 -0.73
N LEU A 264 -38.21 1.55 0.59
CA LEU A 264 -37.69 0.44 1.39
C LEU A 264 -38.83 -0.19 2.19
N VAL A 265 -38.92 -1.52 2.18
CA VAL A 265 -39.78 -2.31 3.08
C VAL A 265 -38.89 -3.17 3.97
N LEU A 266 -39.11 -3.10 5.28
CA LEU A 266 -38.48 -3.94 6.30
C LEU A 266 -39.48 -4.94 6.87
N GLU A 267 -39.07 -6.20 6.99
CA GLU A 267 -39.89 -7.29 7.53
C GLU A 267 -39.13 -8.01 8.66
N ASP A 268 -39.77 -8.15 9.82
CA ASP A 268 -39.22 -8.83 11.01
C ASP A 268 -39.92 -10.17 11.32
N GLY A 269 -40.67 -10.68 10.34
CA GLY A 269 -41.51 -11.88 10.46
C GLY A 269 -42.87 -11.66 11.12
N ASN A 270 -43.10 -10.52 11.78
CA ASN A 270 -44.37 -10.20 12.46
C ASN A 270 -45.08 -8.97 11.89
N GLY A 271 -44.39 -8.16 11.07
CA GLY A 271 -44.96 -7.02 10.39
C GLY A 271 -44.06 -6.50 9.28
N LYS A 272 -44.59 -5.52 8.53
CA LYS A 272 -43.85 -4.79 7.51
C LYS A 272 -43.83 -3.30 7.85
N THR A 273 -42.68 -2.67 7.65
CA THR A 273 -42.52 -1.22 7.79
C THR A 273 -42.00 -0.64 6.48
N THR A 274 -42.72 0.33 5.93
CA THR A 274 -42.34 1.02 4.70
C THR A 274 -41.68 2.35 5.04
N LEU A 275 -40.50 2.59 4.47
CA LEU A 275 -39.66 3.77 4.70
C LEU A 275 -39.26 4.39 3.36
N GLN A 276 -39.08 5.71 3.36
CA GLN A 276 -38.68 6.49 2.18
C GLN A 276 -37.23 6.95 2.33
N PRO A 277 -36.43 6.97 1.25
CA PRO A 277 -35.06 7.43 1.28
C PRO A 277 -34.94 8.95 1.27
N GLU A 278 -33.88 9.43 1.90
CA GLU A 278 -33.23 10.67 1.50
C GLU A 278 -32.41 10.40 0.23
N VAL A 279 -32.52 11.28 -0.78
CA VAL A 279 -31.79 11.15 -2.05
C VAL A 279 -30.83 12.32 -2.20
N SER A 280 -29.56 12.03 -2.44
CA SER A 280 -28.51 13.04 -2.63
C SER A 280 -27.64 12.71 -3.85
N PRO A 281 -27.14 13.72 -4.59
CA PRO A 281 -26.28 13.48 -5.75
C PRO A 281 -24.89 12.99 -5.31
N LEU A 282 -24.34 11.99 -6.00
CA LEU A 282 -22.95 11.58 -5.84
C LEU A 282 -22.04 12.48 -6.67
N LYS A 283 -21.27 13.33 -5.98
CA LYS A 283 -20.42 14.35 -6.60
C LYS A 283 -19.52 13.77 -7.71
N GLY A 284 -19.55 14.40 -8.88
CA GLY A 284 -18.72 14.03 -10.03
C GLY A 284 -19.24 12.83 -10.82
N THR A 285 -20.49 12.42 -10.59
CA THR A 285 -21.17 11.34 -11.32
C THR A 285 -22.57 11.79 -11.72
N ILE A 286 -23.23 11.01 -12.57
CA ILE A 286 -24.67 11.14 -12.85
C ILE A 286 -25.52 10.27 -11.89
N CYS A 287 -24.93 9.80 -10.80
CA CYS A 287 -25.57 8.89 -9.86
C CYS A 287 -26.13 9.62 -8.63
N HIS A 288 -27.12 9.00 -8.00
CA HIS A 288 -27.77 9.48 -6.78
C HIS A 288 -27.68 8.41 -5.69
N LEU A 289 -27.20 8.80 -4.52
CA LEU A 289 -27.20 7.98 -3.31
C LEU A 289 -28.55 8.10 -2.63
N HIS A 290 -29.16 6.94 -2.35
CA HIS A 290 -30.39 6.82 -1.58
C HIS A 290 -30.04 6.27 -0.21
N LYS A 291 -30.50 6.92 0.85
CA LYS A 291 -30.19 6.59 2.24
C LYS A 291 -31.48 6.49 3.05
N VAL A 292 -31.67 5.38 3.76
CA VAL A 292 -32.77 5.21 4.72
C VAL A 292 -32.18 4.92 6.11
N GLU A 293 -32.47 5.78 7.08
CA GLU A 293 -32.21 5.50 8.49
C GLU A 293 -33.44 4.89 9.15
N ALA A 294 -33.42 3.57 9.36
CA ALA A 294 -34.45 2.87 10.11
C ALA A 294 -34.17 3.01 11.62
N ARG A 295 -35.22 3.31 12.40
CA ARG A 295 -35.15 3.53 13.86
C ARG A 295 -36.30 2.79 14.55
N GLY A 296 -36.13 2.50 15.84
CA GLY A 296 -37.13 1.77 16.63
C GLY A 296 -37.22 0.29 16.23
N LEU A 297 -36.15 -0.28 15.68
CA LEU A 297 -36.05 -1.70 15.37
C LEU A 297 -35.99 -2.53 16.65
N LYS A 298 -36.42 -3.78 16.57
CA LYS A 298 -36.31 -4.73 17.67
C LYS A 298 -34.85 -5.18 17.81
N PRO A 299 -34.29 -5.23 19.03
CA PRO A 299 -32.97 -5.79 19.26
C PRO A 299 -32.87 -7.26 18.86
N HIS A 300 -31.65 -7.71 18.54
CA HIS A 300 -31.33 -9.10 18.21
C HIS A 300 -32.27 -9.76 17.18
N THR A 301 -32.77 -8.98 16.23
CA THR A 301 -33.81 -9.41 15.29
C THR A 301 -33.26 -9.42 13.87
N ARG A 302 -33.50 -10.51 13.13
CA ARG A 302 -33.16 -10.57 11.71
C ARG A 302 -34.26 -9.88 10.91
N TYR A 303 -33.88 -8.88 10.15
CA TYR A 303 -34.76 -8.18 9.23
C TYR A 303 -34.48 -8.63 7.80
N ARG A 304 -35.53 -8.88 7.02
CA ARG A 304 -35.46 -8.87 5.56
C ARG A 304 -35.77 -7.46 5.08
N TYR A 305 -34.97 -6.94 4.16
CA TYR A 305 -35.25 -5.70 3.47
C TYR A 305 -35.58 -5.97 2.00
N THR A 306 -36.48 -5.17 1.46
CA THR A 306 -36.83 -5.14 0.04
C THR A 306 -36.84 -3.69 -0.41
N VAL A 307 -36.03 -3.35 -1.41
CA VAL A 307 -35.99 -2.02 -2.02
C VAL A 307 -36.60 -2.09 -3.40
N THR A 308 -37.59 -1.23 -3.65
CA THR A 308 -38.17 -1.03 -4.98
C THR A 308 -37.66 0.30 -5.53
N SER A 309 -37.04 0.30 -6.70
CA SER A 309 -36.61 1.52 -7.40
C SER A 309 -36.89 1.38 -8.89
N GLY A 310 -37.59 2.36 -9.47
CA GLY A 310 -38.16 2.22 -10.81
C GLY A 310 -39.06 0.99 -10.92
N ALA A 311 -38.83 0.16 -11.94
CA ALA A 311 -39.54 -1.12 -12.15
C ALA A 311 -38.80 -2.35 -11.58
N ARG A 312 -37.75 -2.15 -10.78
CA ARG A 312 -36.90 -3.23 -10.25
C ARG A 312 -37.03 -3.34 -8.74
N GLU A 313 -36.78 -4.55 -8.24
CA GLU A 313 -36.74 -4.87 -6.83
C GLU A 313 -35.45 -5.61 -6.49
N GLU A 314 -34.83 -5.25 -5.37
CA GLU A 314 -33.66 -5.92 -4.78
C GLU A 314 -33.96 -6.21 -3.30
N SER A 315 -33.38 -7.26 -2.74
CA SER A 315 -33.62 -7.68 -1.36
C SER A 315 -32.35 -8.11 -0.65
N GLY A 316 -32.38 -8.13 0.68
CA GLY A 316 -31.33 -8.72 1.50
C GLY A 316 -31.77 -8.88 2.95
N THR A 317 -30.83 -9.16 3.84
CA THR A 317 -31.07 -9.30 5.27
C THR A 317 -29.97 -8.68 6.09
N PHE A 318 -30.31 -8.25 7.30
CA PHE A 318 -29.34 -7.91 8.34
C PHE A 318 -29.89 -8.32 9.71
N ARG A 319 -29.05 -8.26 10.74
CA ARG A 319 -29.49 -8.42 12.12
C ARG A 319 -29.17 -7.15 12.91
N THR A 320 -30.03 -6.78 13.85
CA THR A 320 -29.77 -5.73 14.83
C THR A 320 -28.95 -6.27 16.00
N ALA A 321 -28.19 -5.39 16.64
CA ALA A 321 -27.37 -5.77 17.78
C ALA A 321 -28.24 -6.29 18.96
N PRO A 322 -27.77 -7.27 19.74
CA PRO A 322 -28.40 -7.64 20.99
C PRO A 322 -28.21 -6.55 22.06
N THR A 323 -29.08 -6.52 23.07
CA THR A 323 -28.94 -5.63 24.24
C THR A 323 -27.93 -6.13 25.27
N GLY A 324 -27.40 -7.35 25.11
CA GLY A 324 -26.46 -7.98 26.04
C GLY A 324 -25.47 -8.90 25.33
N ALA A 325 -24.93 -9.86 26.05
CA ALA A 325 -23.86 -10.74 25.59
C ALA A 325 -24.36 -11.99 24.83
N ALA A 326 -25.40 -11.83 24.00
CA ALA A 326 -25.88 -12.93 23.15
C ALA A 326 -24.78 -13.34 22.16
N PRO A 327 -24.74 -14.62 21.74
CA PRO A 327 -23.77 -15.08 20.75
C PRO A 327 -23.82 -14.24 19.48
N LEU A 328 -22.64 -13.85 18.99
CA LEU A 328 -22.48 -13.08 17.77
C LEU A 328 -21.29 -13.58 16.96
N ARG A 329 -21.38 -13.41 15.65
CA ARG A 329 -20.30 -13.69 14.70
C ARG A 329 -20.03 -12.49 13.82
N PHE A 330 -18.76 -12.15 13.62
CA PHE A 330 -18.37 -11.18 12.60
C PHE A 330 -17.21 -11.67 11.75
N SER A 331 -17.13 -11.18 10.50
CA SER A 331 -15.99 -11.43 9.62
C SER A 331 -15.08 -10.21 9.55
N VAL A 332 -13.79 -10.44 9.31
CA VAL A 332 -12.80 -9.40 9.05
C VAL A 332 -12.08 -9.70 7.73
N ILE A 333 -12.05 -8.72 6.83
CA ILE A 333 -11.35 -8.76 5.55
C ILE A 333 -10.67 -7.40 5.29
N GLY A 334 -9.70 -7.35 4.40
CA GLY A 334 -9.00 -6.12 4.04
C GLY A 334 -8.35 -6.24 2.69
N ASP A 335 -7.98 -5.10 2.10
CA ASP A 335 -7.20 -5.06 0.88
C ASP A 335 -7.87 -5.87 -0.25
N THR A 336 -9.14 -5.56 -0.54
CA THR A 336 -9.91 -6.11 -1.67
C THR A 336 -9.67 -5.34 -2.97
N GLN A 337 -8.81 -4.33 -2.95
CA GLN A 337 -8.62 -3.32 -3.99
C GLN A 337 -8.25 -3.89 -5.37
N SER A 338 -7.55 -5.01 -5.41
CA SER A 338 -7.18 -5.70 -6.65
C SER A 338 -8.18 -6.80 -6.97
N TYR A 339 -9.28 -6.48 -7.66
CA TYR A 339 -10.20 -7.51 -8.18
C TYR A 339 -9.39 -8.50 -9.03
N ASN A 340 -9.21 -9.70 -8.49
CA ASN A 340 -8.41 -10.76 -9.07
C ASN A 340 -9.27 -12.04 -9.11
N PRO A 341 -8.89 -13.08 -9.88
CA PRO A 341 -9.67 -14.31 -10.01
C PRO A 341 -9.93 -15.06 -8.69
N THR A 342 -9.18 -14.76 -7.64
CA THR A 342 -9.28 -15.37 -6.30
C THR A 342 -10.19 -14.60 -5.33
N LEU A 343 -10.55 -13.34 -5.64
CA LEU A 343 -11.40 -12.54 -4.77
C LEU A 343 -12.84 -13.11 -4.72
N GLN A 344 -13.47 -13.40 -5.86
CA GLN A 344 -14.87 -13.86 -5.87
C GLN A 344 -15.09 -15.14 -5.03
N PRO A 345 -14.31 -16.23 -5.18
CA PRO A 345 -14.53 -17.43 -4.37
C PRO A 345 -14.28 -17.18 -2.87
N LEU A 346 -13.36 -16.27 -2.53
CA LEU A 346 -13.12 -15.88 -1.13
C LEU A 346 -14.32 -15.14 -0.54
N LEU A 347 -14.90 -14.21 -1.30
CA LEU A 347 -16.09 -13.45 -0.90
C LEU A 347 -17.31 -14.36 -0.77
N ASP A 348 -17.48 -15.33 -1.68
CA ASP A 348 -18.55 -16.32 -1.61
C ASP A 348 -18.40 -17.20 -0.37
N ALA A 349 -17.18 -17.67 -0.06
CA ALA A 349 -16.91 -18.43 1.16
C ALA A 349 -17.21 -17.62 2.44
N MET A 350 -16.85 -16.33 2.46
CA MET A 350 -17.16 -15.43 3.57
C MET A 350 -18.67 -15.19 3.71
N ALA A 351 -19.42 -15.11 2.59
CA ALA A 351 -20.87 -14.92 2.60
C ALA A 351 -21.62 -16.11 3.23
N GLU A 352 -21.06 -17.32 3.17
CA GLU A 352 -21.61 -18.53 3.80
C GLU A 352 -21.41 -18.58 5.33
N GLU A 353 -20.54 -17.74 5.89
CA GLU A 353 -20.35 -17.66 7.34
C GLU A 353 -21.54 -17.02 8.07
N ASN A 354 -22.44 -16.35 7.34
CA ASN A 354 -23.66 -15.72 7.84
C ASN A 354 -23.43 -14.77 9.02
N SER A 355 -22.34 -14.00 8.95
CA SER A 355 -21.93 -13.02 9.96
C SER A 355 -23.01 -11.98 10.25
N ASP A 356 -23.09 -11.55 11.51
CA ASP A 356 -23.98 -10.47 11.94
C ASP A 356 -23.49 -9.11 11.39
N PHE A 357 -22.16 -8.92 11.35
CA PHE A 357 -21.51 -7.79 10.69
C PHE A 357 -20.15 -8.17 10.08
N ILE A 358 -19.63 -7.32 9.20
CA ILE A 358 -18.35 -7.47 8.50
C ILE A 358 -17.53 -6.21 8.74
N LEU A 359 -16.29 -6.40 9.18
CA LEU A 359 -15.28 -5.37 9.32
C LEU A 359 -14.36 -5.39 8.10
N HIS A 360 -14.13 -4.23 7.49
CA HIS A 360 -13.14 -4.08 6.42
C HIS A 360 -11.98 -3.20 6.89
N VAL A 361 -10.74 -3.68 6.86
CA VAL A 361 -9.56 -2.93 7.39
C VAL A 361 -8.94 -1.96 6.37
N GLY A 362 -9.75 -1.36 5.49
CA GLY A 362 -9.32 -0.43 4.44
C GLY A 362 -8.77 -1.06 3.16
N ASP A 363 -8.52 -0.19 2.18
CA ASP A 363 -8.23 -0.52 0.78
C ASP A 363 -9.37 -1.35 0.16
N VAL A 364 -10.55 -0.75 0.20
CA VAL A 364 -11.79 -1.27 -0.37
C VAL A 364 -11.70 -1.29 -1.90
N THR A 365 -11.15 -0.22 -2.49
CA THR A 365 -10.90 -0.04 -3.93
C THR A 365 -9.44 0.32 -4.19
N ASP A 366 -8.93 0.19 -5.43
CA ASP A 366 -7.52 0.51 -5.76
C ASP A 366 -7.34 2.01 -5.91
N ARG A 367 -8.38 2.69 -6.37
CA ARG A 367 -8.42 4.13 -6.58
C ARG A 367 -9.81 4.62 -6.22
N GLY A 368 -9.97 5.00 -4.96
CA GLY A 368 -11.21 5.50 -4.37
C GLY A 368 -11.76 6.78 -5.01
N ASN A 369 -11.02 7.42 -5.92
CA ASN A 369 -11.47 8.57 -6.70
C ASN A 369 -12.06 8.19 -8.06
N LEU A 370 -12.03 6.91 -8.44
CA LEU A 370 -12.62 6.41 -9.67
C LEU A 370 -13.94 5.71 -9.39
N TRP A 371 -15.04 6.33 -9.84
CA TRP A 371 -16.38 5.81 -9.62
C TRP A 371 -16.57 4.37 -10.11
N GLY A 372 -16.05 4.05 -11.30
CA GLY A 372 -16.15 2.71 -11.87
C GLY A 372 -15.53 1.60 -11.01
N GLU A 373 -14.53 1.90 -10.16
CA GLU A 373 -13.95 0.89 -9.27
C GLU A 373 -14.84 0.57 -8.08
N TRP A 374 -15.58 1.54 -7.56
CA TRP A 374 -16.56 1.29 -6.49
C TRP A 374 -17.59 0.26 -6.93
N LYS A 375 -18.17 0.46 -8.12
CA LYS A 375 -19.11 -0.51 -8.69
C LYS A 375 -18.40 -1.82 -9.06
N GLY A 376 -17.47 -1.78 -10.01
CA GLY A 376 -16.96 -2.98 -10.68
C GLY A 376 -15.96 -3.82 -9.86
N SER A 377 -15.22 -3.20 -8.95
CA SER A 377 -14.18 -3.88 -8.16
C SER A 377 -14.63 -4.23 -6.74
N PHE A 378 -15.64 -3.54 -6.20
CA PHE A 378 -16.11 -3.76 -4.83
C PHE A 378 -17.57 -4.17 -4.74
N PHE A 379 -18.52 -3.32 -5.15
CA PHE A 379 -19.95 -3.60 -4.91
C PHE A 379 -20.51 -4.74 -5.75
N ASP A 380 -20.15 -4.83 -7.03
CA ASP A 380 -20.57 -5.93 -7.90
C ASP A 380 -20.06 -7.30 -7.39
N PRO A 381 -18.76 -7.49 -7.12
CA PRO A 381 -18.25 -8.77 -6.63
C PRO A 381 -18.61 -9.03 -5.15
N GLY A 382 -18.69 -7.99 -4.32
CA GLY A 382 -19.01 -8.07 -2.89
C GLY A 382 -20.49 -8.19 -2.58
N HIS A 383 -21.33 -8.22 -3.61
CA HIS A 383 -22.77 -8.26 -3.48
C HIS A 383 -23.29 -9.36 -2.55
N SER A 384 -22.72 -10.57 -2.66
CA SER A 384 -23.18 -11.76 -1.94
C SER A 384 -23.09 -11.63 -0.42
N TYR A 385 -22.09 -10.89 0.10
CA TYR A 385 -21.96 -10.64 1.53
C TYR A 385 -22.61 -9.31 1.96
N LEU A 386 -22.58 -8.28 1.11
CA LEU A 386 -23.20 -6.97 1.42
C LEU A 386 -24.73 -7.04 1.56
N GLN A 387 -25.36 -8.01 0.91
CA GLN A 387 -26.80 -8.27 1.06
C GLN A 387 -27.17 -9.07 2.30
N LYS A 388 -26.23 -9.75 2.95
CA LYS A 388 -26.52 -10.71 4.05
C LYS A 388 -26.12 -10.19 5.42
N SER A 389 -25.35 -9.11 5.50
CA SER A 389 -24.68 -8.63 6.70
C SER A 389 -24.56 -7.11 6.72
N VAL A 390 -24.25 -6.56 7.89
CA VAL A 390 -23.92 -5.14 8.08
C VAL A 390 -22.45 -4.92 7.76
N PHE A 391 -22.10 -3.86 7.02
CA PHE A 391 -20.73 -3.59 6.58
C PHE A 391 -20.13 -2.34 7.24
N TRP A 392 -18.90 -2.47 7.75
CA TRP A 392 -18.19 -1.42 8.49
C TRP A 392 -16.72 -1.32 8.04
N PRO A 393 -16.37 -0.32 7.20
CA PRO A 393 -15.01 -0.15 6.72
C PRO A 393 -14.17 0.86 7.51
N ALA A 394 -12.90 0.56 7.70
CA ALA A 394 -11.84 1.54 7.97
C ALA A 394 -11.35 2.14 6.65
N TYR A 395 -10.79 3.35 6.71
CA TYR A 395 -10.27 4.06 5.55
C TYR A 395 -8.81 3.66 5.25
N GLY A 396 -8.54 3.20 4.03
CA GLY A 396 -7.21 2.84 3.53
C GLY A 396 -6.54 3.89 2.65
N ASN A 397 -5.29 3.61 2.26
CA ASN A 397 -4.53 4.56 1.45
C ASN A 397 -4.95 4.61 -0.02
N HIS A 398 -5.64 3.57 -0.49
CA HIS A 398 -6.23 3.52 -1.82
C HIS A 398 -7.66 4.09 -1.87
N ASP A 399 -8.32 4.26 -0.72
CA ASP A 399 -9.73 4.69 -0.63
C ASP A 399 -9.95 6.21 -0.83
N GLY A 400 -8.90 6.93 -1.19
CA GLY A 400 -8.93 8.38 -1.35
C GLY A 400 -9.86 8.85 -2.47
N GLY A 401 -10.74 9.79 -2.14
CA GLY A 401 -11.70 10.35 -3.09
C GLY A 401 -12.96 10.83 -2.39
N PRO A 402 -13.95 11.33 -3.17
CA PRO A 402 -15.19 11.81 -2.60
C PRO A 402 -16.13 10.67 -2.17
N TYR A 403 -15.95 9.44 -2.67
CA TYR A 403 -16.98 8.40 -2.60
C TYR A 403 -17.01 7.64 -1.28
N PHE A 404 -15.86 7.21 -0.73
CA PHE A 404 -15.78 6.49 0.56
C PHE A 404 -16.62 7.16 1.66
N PRO A 405 -16.44 8.47 1.96
CA PRO A 405 -17.21 9.11 3.03
C PRO A 405 -18.72 9.14 2.76
N GLN A 406 -19.15 9.34 1.51
CA GLN A 406 -20.58 9.36 1.14
C GLN A 406 -21.21 7.97 1.20
N LEU A 407 -20.51 6.95 0.70
CA LEU A 407 -21.02 5.58 0.61
C LEU A 407 -21.16 4.89 1.98
N PHE A 408 -20.43 5.35 2.99
CA PHE A 408 -20.45 4.76 4.33
C PHE A 408 -20.90 5.71 5.45
N GLY A 409 -21.35 6.92 5.09
CA GLY A 409 -21.89 7.90 6.04
C GLY A 409 -20.85 8.42 7.05
N VAL A 410 -19.62 8.65 6.59
CA VAL A 410 -18.46 9.10 7.38
C VAL A 410 -17.86 10.42 6.86
N GLU A 411 -18.72 11.31 6.36
CA GLU A 411 -18.34 12.59 5.76
C GLU A 411 -17.77 13.59 6.76
N LYS A 412 -18.12 13.46 8.05
CA LYS A 412 -17.61 14.35 9.11
C LYS A 412 -16.20 13.98 9.55
N ALA A 413 -15.92 12.67 9.66
CA ALA A 413 -14.64 12.13 10.09
C ALA A 413 -14.50 10.69 9.57
N LEU A 414 -13.30 10.33 9.11
CA LEU A 414 -12.98 8.98 8.62
C LEU A 414 -12.71 7.98 9.76
N TYR A 415 -12.92 8.40 11.00
CA TYR A 415 -12.85 7.59 12.21
C TYR A 415 -14.19 7.66 12.94
N TYR A 416 -14.59 6.54 13.55
CA TYR A 416 -15.86 6.38 14.23
C TYR A 416 -15.81 5.15 15.15
N SER A 417 -16.81 4.98 16.01
CA SER A 417 -16.99 3.78 16.83
C SER A 417 -18.45 3.33 16.80
N PHE A 418 -18.68 2.07 17.14
CA PHE A 418 -20.03 1.53 17.31
C PHE A 418 -20.05 0.38 18.31
N ASP A 419 -21.23 0.19 18.89
CA ASP A 419 -21.54 -0.92 19.77
C ASP A 419 -22.39 -1.96 19.05
N TYR A 420 -22.04 -3.23 19.20
CA TYR A 420 -22.84 -4.35 18.72
C TYR A 420 -22.91 -5.45 19.79
N GLY A 421 -23.94 -5.42 20.64
CA GLY A 421 -24.03 -6.33 21.77
C GLY A 421 -23.06 -5.98 22.90
N ASN A 422 -22.26 -6.95 23.32
CA ASN A 422 -21.16 -6.79 24.28
C ASN A 422 -19.82 -6.41 23.62
N VAL A 423 -19.85 -6.02 22.35
CA VAL A 423 -18.69 -5.62 21.56
C VAL A 423 -18.70 -4.11 21.30
N HIS A 424 -17.54 -3.47 21.47
CA HIS A 424 -17.25 -2.12 21.02
C HIS A 424 -16.19 -2.18 19.91
N VAL A 425 -16.44 -1.53 18.79
CA VAL A 425 -15.50 -1.46 17.66
C VAL A 425 -15.15 -0.01 17.37
N ILE A 426 -13.86 0.26 17.20
CA ILE A 426 -13.31 1.58 16.89
C ILE A 426 -12.63 1.51 15.52
N ALA A 427 -13.08 2.32 14.57
CA ALA A 427 -12.41 2.51 13.28
C ALA A 427 -11.53 3.76 13.33
N LEU A 428 -10.22 3.60 13.12
CA LEU A 428 -9.26 4.71 13.08
C LEU A 428 -8.85 5.05 11.64
N ASP A 429 -8.76 6.36 11.38
CA ASP A 429 -8.15 6.91 10.18
C ASP A 429 -6.63 6.95 10.32
N SER A 430 -6.00 5.90 9.78
CA SER A 430 -4.55 5.72 9.81
C SER A 430 -3.80 6.36 8.65
N TYR A 431 -4.49 6.96 7.67
CA TYR A 431 -3.87 7.47 6.44
C TYR A 431 -4.36 8.86 6.01
N GLY A 432 -5.65 9.13 6.11
CA GLY A 432 -6.28 10.40 5.78
C GLY A 432 -5.90 11.53 6.73
N ALA A 433 -6.84 12.42 7.03
CA ALA A 433 -6.58 13.55 7.91
C ALA A 433 -6.15 13.12 9.33
N GLY A 434 -6.57 11.94 9.77
CA GLY A 434 -6.21 11.34 11.06
C GLY A 434 -4.75 10.90 11.17
N SER A 435 -3.99 10.84 10.06
CA SER A 435 -2.61 10.34 10.08
C SER A 435 -1.57 11.36 10.59
N GLY A 436 -1.85 12.66 10.48
CA GLY A 436 -0.92 13.73 10.86
C GLY A 436 -1.56 15.08 11.20
N GLY A 437 -0.74 16.00 11.70
CA GLY A 437 -1.14 17.38 11.99
C GLY A 437 -2.32 17.50 12.97
N ALA A 438 -3.19 18.49 12.73
CA ALA A 438 -4.35 18.76 13.57
C ALA A 438 -5.40 17.64 13.54
N GLY A 439 -5.55 16.93 12.42
CA GLY A 439 -6.50 15.82 12.30
C GLY A 439 -6.12 14.62 13.19
N ARG A 440 -4.82 14.33 13.32
CA ARG A 440 -4.33 13.32 14.28
C ARG A 440 -4.62 13.69 15.73
N ILE A 441 -4.42 14.96 16.10
CA ILE A 441 -4.71 15.45 17.45
C ILE A 441 -6.21 15.30 17.75
N ALA A 442 -7.07 15.74 16.84
CA ALA A 442 -8.53 15.62 17.00
C ALA A 442 -8.98 14.15 17.10
N GLN A 443 -8.42 13.26 16.27
CA GLN A 443 -8.69 11.83 16.34
C GLN A 443 -8.26 11.23 17.69
N ARG A 444 -7.07 11.59 18.20
CA ARG A 444 -6.58 11.09 19.49
C ARG A 444 -7.47 11.57 20.65
N ASP A 445 -7.88 12.83 20.66
CA ASP A 445 -8.73 13.39 21.71
C ASP A 445 -10.14 12.78 21.68
N TRP A 446 -10.66 12.48 20.49
CA TRP A 446 -11.90 11.72 20.30
C TRP A 446 -11.75 10.28 20.83
N LEU A 447 -10.67 9.59 20.44
CA LEU A 447 -10.39 8.21 20.85
C LEU A 447 -10.32 8.06 22.37
N GLN A 448 -9.68 9.00 23.05
CA GLN A 448 -9.61 8.99 24.51
C GLN A 448 -11.01 9.04 25.15
N LYS A 449 -11.87 9.94 24.67
CA LYS A 449 -13.24 10.08 25.20
C LYS A 449 -14.10 8.84 24.92
N ASP A 450 -13.95 8.27 23.73
CA ASP A 450 -14.65 7.05 23.31
C ASP A 450 -14.29 5.87 24.22
N LEU A 451 -12.99 5.65 24.46
CA LEU A 451 -12.49 4.61 25.35
C LEU A 451 -12.85 4.81 26.83
N GLU A 452 -12.89 6.05 27.32
CA GLU A 452 -13.35 6.37 28.68
C GLU A 452 -14.84 6.03 28.87
N GLN A 453 -15.65 6.22 27.83
CA GLN A 453 -17.09 5.97 27.83
C GLN A 453 -17.44 4.50 27.60
N ASN A 454 -16.55 3.72 26.98
CA ASN A 454 -16.78 2.30 26.71
C ASN A 454 -17.04 1.49 28.00
N LYS A 455 -18.07 0.64 27.96
CA LYS A 455 -18.45 -0.31 29.02
C LYS A 455 -18.70 -1.72 28.47
N LYS A 456 -18.34 -1.96 27.21
CA LYS A 456 -18.48 -3.25 26.55
C LYS A 456 -17.37 -4.20 27.00
N GLN A 457 -17.67 -5.49 26.96
CA GLN A 457 -16.74 -6.51 27.41
C GLN A 457 -15.58 -6.68 26.43
N TRP A 458 -15.86 -6.70 25.14
CA TRP A 458 -14.85 -6.88 24.10
C TRP A 458 -14.64 -5.58 23.33
N THR A 459 -13.38 -5.18 23.16
CA THR A 459 -13.03 -3.96 22.42
C THR A 459 -12.08 -4.28 21.28
N PHE A 460 -12.48 -3.89 20.07
CA PHE A 460 -11.70 -4.07 18.85
C PHE A 460 -11.36 -2.74 18.22
N VAL A 461 -10.20 -2.67 17.58
CA VAL A 461 -9.83 -1.55 16.72
C VAL A 461 -9.62 -2.07 15.31
N ILE A 462 -10.18 -1.38 14.32
CA ILE A 462 -9.88 -1.56 12.90
C ILE A 462 -9.18 -0.32 12.37
N LEU A 463 -8.13 -0.51 11.58
CA LEU A 463 -7.41 0.55 10.89
C LEU A 463 -6.70 -0.02 9.67
N HIS A 464 -6.19 0.82 8.78
CA HIS A 464 -5.51 0.31 7.60
C HIS A 464 -4.00 0.09 7.82
N VAL A 465 -3.26 1.16 8.13
CA VAL A 465 -1.82 1.09 8.36
C VAL A 465 -1.56 0.47 9.75
N PRO A 466 -0.83 -0.65 9.83
CA PRO A 466 -0.66 -1.39 11.08
C PRO A 466 0.07 -0.60 12.18
N MET A 467 -0.37 -0.81 13.43
CA MET A 467 0.35 -0.35 14.64
C MET A 467 1.55 -1.23 14.98
N VAL A 468 1.64 -2.43 14.41
CA VAL A 468 2.79 -3.34 14.54
C VAL A 468 3.07 -3.94 13.16
N ALA A 469 4.26 -3.68 12.62
CA ALA A 469 4.66 -4.07 11.27
C ALA A 469 6.03 -4.72 11.22
N THR A 470 6.19 -5.71 10.33
CA THR A 470 7.44 -6.47 10.12
C THR A 470 8.41 -5.80 9.13
N ARG A 471 7.94 -4.84 8.31
CA ARG A 471 8.72 -4.18 7.26
C ARG A 471 9.29 -2.83 7.73
N SER A 472 10.59 -2.60 7.48
CA SER A 472 11.41 -1.54 8.08
C SER A 472 11.14 -0.11 7.59
N SER A 473 10.45 0.07 6.47
CA SER A 473 10.24 1.41 5.89
C SER A 473 9.04 2.16 6.48
N LEU A 474 8.21 1.50 7.28
CA LEU A 474 6.96 2.07 7.79
C LEU A 474 7.05 2.38 9.27
N LYS A 475 6.77 3.64 9.63
CA LYS A 475 6.49 4.01 11.02
C LYS A 475 5.20 3.32 11.41
N TRP A 476 5.24 2.59 12.52
CA TRP A 476 4.05 2.04 13.14
C TRP A 476 3.06 3.16 13.42
N PHE A 477 1.85 3.05 12.88
CA PHE A 477 0.83 4.05 13.12
C PHE A 477 0.49 4.09 14.62
N GLY A 478 0.22 5.27 15.16
CA GLY A 478 -0.23 5.42 16.55
C GLY A 478 0.74 4.99 17.65
N ALA A 479 1.94 4.49 17.34
CA ALA A 479 2.74 3.75 18.31
C ALA A 479 3.27 4.54 19.51
N GLU A 480 3.29 5.88 19.44
CA GLU A 480 3.78 6.75 20.52
C GLU A 480 2.64 7.45 21.29
N ASP A 481 1.43 7.50 20.72
CA ASP A 481 0.36 8.40 21.19
C ASP A 481 -1.02 7.75 21.26
N MET A 482 -1.32 6.77 20.40
CA MET A 482 -2.59 6.06 20.38
C MET A 482 -2.46 4.66 20.97
N LEU A 483 -1.40 3.91 20.64
CA LEU A 483 -1.20 2.57 21.18
C LEU A 483 -1.15 2.56 22.72
N PRO A 484 -0.42 3.46 23.41
CA PRO A 484 -0.46 3.52 24.87
C PRO A 484 -1.86 3.78 25.44
N LEU A 485 -2.69 4.55 24.73
CA LEU A 485 -4.07 4.82 25.11
C LEU A 485 -4.95 3.56 24.94
N LEU A 486 -4.78 2.81 23.84
CA LEU A 486 -5.45 1.52 23.66
C LEU A 486 -5.05 0.52 24.76
N GLU A 487 -3.76 0.50 25.12
CA GLU A 487 -3.22 -0.38 26.17
C GLU A 487 -3.84 -0.03 27.53
N GLN A 488 -3.89 1.26 27.87
CA GLN A 488 -4.47 1.75 29.13
C GLN A 488 -5.96 1.37 29.29
N HIS A 489 -6.69 1.31 28.18
CA HIS A 489 -8.12 0.99 28.19
C HIS A 489 -8.44 -0.47 27.87
N GLY A 490 -7.43 -1.34 27.81
CA GLY A 490 -7.63 -2.79 27.71
C GLY A 490 -8.26 -3.25 26.39
N VAL A 491 -7.88 -2.62 25.27
CA VAL A 491 -8.27 -3.10 23.93
C VAL A 491 -7.78 -4.53 23.71
N ASP A 492 -8.65 -5.40 23.21
CA ASP A 492 -8.35 -6.83 23.08
C ASP A 492 -7.59 -7.14 21.78
N ILE A 493 -8.12 -6.68 20.64
CA ILE A 493 -7.54 -6.97 19.31
C ILE A 493 -7.56 -5.74 18.41
N VAL A 494 -6.42 -5.50 17.74
CA VAL A 494 -6.26 -4.51 16.67
C VAL A 494 -6.14 -5.25 15.33
N PHE A 495 -7.09 -5.03 14.42
CA PHE A 495 -7.08 -5.54 13.05
C PHE A 495 -6.58 -4.48 12.07
N SER A 496 -5.64 -4.87 11.21
CA SER A 496 -5.01 -4.00 10.22
C SER A 496 -4.93 -4.62 8.84
N GLY A 497 -4.76 -3.80 7.80
CA GLY A 497 -4.57 -4.22 6.41
C GLY A 497 -3.18 -3.84 5.89
N HIS A 498 -3.14 -3.24 4.70
CA HIS A 498 -1.99 -2.59 4.05
C HIS A 498 -0.91 -3.53 3.54
N HIS A 499 -0.66 -4.62 4.27
CA HIS A 499 0.23 -5.68 3.81
C HIS A 499 -0.58 -6.88 3.33
N PRO A 500 -0.28 -7.43 2.13
CA PRO A 500 -1.08 -8.47 1.51
C PRO A 500 -0.82 -9.87 2.10
N HIS A 501 -1.05 -10.05 3.40
CA HIS A 501 -0.78 -11.28 4.13
C HIS A 501 -1.56 -11.43 5.43
N TYR A 502 -1.60 -12.65 5.97
CA TYR A 502 -2.09 -12.93 7.32
C TYR A 502 -0.94 -12.90 8.32
N ARG A 503 -1.00 -12.07 9.36
CA ARG A 503 -0.03 -12.10 10.46
C ARG A 503 -0.75 -11.93 11.78
N ARG A 504 -0.42 -12.78 12.75
CA ARG A 504 -0.80 -12.61 14.15
C ARG A 504 0.46 -12.47 14.98
N TYR A 505 0.58 -11.34 15.66
CA TYR A 505 1.72 -11.06 16.54
C TYR A 505 1.50 -11.67 17.92
N HIS A 506 2.58 -11.89 18.67
CA HIS A 506 2.47 -12.03 20.11
C HIS A 506 1.84 -10.76 20.70
N PRO A 507 1.18 -10.83 21.88
CA PRO A 507 0.63 -9.65 22.53
C PRO A 507 1.71 -8.57 22.70
N ILE A 508 1.43 -7.34 22.24
CA ILE A 508 2.34 -6.19 22.31
C ILE A 508 1.77 -5.15 23.28
N GLY A 509 2.63 -4.58 24.14
CA GLY A 509 2.24 -3.62 25.18
C GLY A 509 2.19 -4.25 26.58
N SER A 510 2.20 -3.43 27.64
CA SER A 510 2.33 -3.96 29.00
C SER A 510 1.81 -3.10 30.16
N HIS A 511 0.96 -2.09 29.92
CA HIS A 511 0.39 -1.36 31.06
C HIS A 511 -0.54 -2.28 31.88
N GLY A 512 -0.15 -2.62 33.12
CA GLY A 512 -0.92 -3.53 33.98
C GLY A 512 -0.90 -5.01 33.57
N GLY A 513 0.03 -5.42 32.69
CA GLY A 513 0.25 -6.82 32.33
C GLY A 513 -0.62 -7.39 31.19
N LYS A 514 -1.33 -6.56 30.42
CA LYS A 514 -2.17 -7.01 29.30
C LYS A 514 -1.66 -6.41 27.97
N GLY A 515 -1.07 -7.26 27.14
CA GLY A 515 -0.70 -6.88 25.77
C GLY A 515 -1.89 -6.98 24.83
N ILE A 516 -1.89 -6.15 23.79
CA ILE A 516 -2.91 -6.15 22.74
C ILE A 516 -2.51 -7.13 21.65
N LEU A 517 -3.46 -7.96 21.20
CA LEU A 517 -3.24 -8.80 20.02
C LEU A 517 -3.36 -7.97 18.75
N HIS A 518 -2.33 -8.02 17.93
CA HIS A 518 -2.33 -7.36 16.62
C HIS A 518 -2.47 -8.41 15.53
N ILE A 519 -3.41 -8.18 14.61
CA ILE A 519 -3.67 -9.04 13.47
C ILE A 519 -3.65 -8.20 12.19
N THR A 520 -2.80 -8.57 11.25
CA THR A 520 -2.82 -8.05 9.89
C THR A 520 -3.59 -9.03 9.02
N SER A 521 -4.70 -8.57 8.43
CA SER A 521 -5.64 -9.35 7.62
C SER A 521 -5.85 -8.72 6.24
N GLY A 522 -4.76 -8.37 5.54
CA GLY A 522 -4.80 -7.73 4.21
C GLY A 522 -4.85 -8.71 3.04
N GLY A 523 -5.40 -9.91 3.24
CA GLY A 523 -5.39 -10.98 2.24
C GLY A 523 -6.58 -10.99 1.27
N GLY A 524 -7.41 -9.95 1.22
CA GLY A 524 -8.68 -9.96 0.48
C GLY A 524 -8.51 -10.05 -1.03
N GLY A 525 -7.53 -9.37 -1.62
CA GLY A 525 -7.37 -9.27 -3.07
C GLY A 525 -6.02 -8.71 -3.54
N GLY A 526 -5.23 -8.05 -2.69
CA GLY A 526 -3.86 -7.63 -3.03
C GLY A 526 -2.93 -8.79 -3.44
N PRO A 527 -1.91 -8.55 -4.30
CA PRO A 527 -0.94 -9.57 -4.68
C PRO A 527 -0.17 -10.04 -3.44
N VAL A 528 -0.42 -11.28 -3.06
CA VAL A 528 0.18 -11.92 -1.89
C VAL A 528 1.70 -12.02 -2.06
N GLY A 529 2.46 -11.50 -1.10
CA GLY A 529 3.92 -11.67 -1.08
C GLY A 529 4.73 -10.59 -0.35
N GLY A 530 6.06 -10.80 -0.37
CA GLY A 530 7.07 -9.93 0.23
C GLY A 530 7.15 -10.02 1.76
N SER A 531 6.84 -11.17 2.33
CA SER A 531 7.03 -11.36 3.76
C SER A 531 8.50 -11.19 4.16
N MET A 532 8.68 -10.48 5.27
CA MET A 532 9.86 -10.60 6.11
C MET A 532 9.46 -11.46 7.31
N PRO A 533 10.21 -12.55 7.62
CA PRO A 533 10.05 -13.25 8.88
C PRO A 533 10.17 -12.22 10.01
N SER A 534 9.22 -12.22 10.95
CA SER A 534 9.26 -11.34 12.10
C SER A 534 9.53 -12.12 13.37
N PRO A 535 10.47 -11.65 14.20
CA PRO A 535 10.78 -12.32 15.44
C PRO A 535 9.57 -12.37 16.39
N VAL A 536 8.75 -11.31 16.42
CA VAL A 536 7.58 -11.20 17.33
C VAL A 536 6.29 -11.76 16.73
N LEU A 537 6.39 -12.60 15.70
CA LEU A 537 5.26 -13.22 15.06
C LEU A 537 4.86 -14.51 15.77
N ALA A 538 3.59 -14.63 16.12
CA ALA A 538 3.04 -15.85 16.72
C ALA A 538 2.48 -16.81 15.66
N SER A 539 1.95 -16.29 14.54
CA SER A 539 1.52 -17.08 13.38
C SER A 539 1.48 -16.20 12.13
N GLY A 540 1.67 -16.79 10.94
CA GLY A 540 1.56 -16.05 9.70
C GLY A 540 1.77 -16.86 8.44
N VAL A 541 1.01 -16.52 7.40
CA VAL A 541 1.08 -17.14 6.08
C VAL A 541 0.82 -16.10 4.99
N ASP A 542 1.44 -16.30 3.84
CA ASP A 542 1.22 -15.48 2.64
C ASP A 542 0.18 -16.19 1.78
N ILE A 543 -1.10 -15.93 2.06
CA ILE A 543 -2.24 -16.49 1.32
C ILE A 543 -3.43 -15.53 1.37
N ASN A 544 -4.29 -15.57 0.35
CA ASN A 544 -5.58 -14.89 0.39
C ASN A 544 -6.48 -15.53 1.44
N HIS A 545 -7.08 -14.70 2.30
CA HIS A 545 -7.82 -15.15 3.47
C HIS A 545 -8.82 -14.11 3.96
N PHE A 546 -9.74 -14.55 4.81
CA PHE A 546 -10.52 -13.72 5.71
C PHE A 546 -10.49 -14.33 7.12
N CYS A 547 -10.90 -13.56 8.12
CA CYS A 547 -11.07 -14.05 9.49
C CYS A 547 -12.55 -14.08 9.89
N THR A 548 -12.93 -15.03 10.74
CA THR A 548 -14.20 -15.01 11.48
C THR A 548 -13.91 -14.93 12.97
N VAL A 549 -14.75 -14.20 13.69
CA VAL A 549 -14.70 -14.07 15.14
C VAL A 549 -16.07 -14.46 15.69
N ASP A 550 -16.09 -15.53 16.49
CA ASP A 550 -17.24 -16.03 17.22
C ASP A 550 -17.12 -15.58 18.67
N ILE A 551 -18.13 -14.90 19.20
CA ILE A 551 -18.18 -14.46 20.60
C ILE A 551 -19.42 -15.03 21.26
N ASP A 552 -19.24 -15.63 22.43
CA ASP A 552 -20.31 -16.07 23.32
C ASP A 552 -19.95 -15.67 24.76
N GLY A 553 -20.61 -14.62 25.25
CA GLY A 553 -20.29 -14.04 26.55
C GLY A 553 -18.82 -13.61 26.63
N GLY A 554 -18.12 -14.17 27.62
CA GLY A 554 -16.70 -13.96 27.84
C GLY A 554 -15.78 -14.88 27.02
N SER A 555 -16.27 -15.66 26.06
CA SER A 555 -15.40 -16.48 25.20
C SER A 555 -15.40 -15.94 23.77
N LEU A 556 -14.22 -15.94 23.15
CA LEU A 556 -14.00 -15.50 21.78
C LEU A 556 -13.14 -16.53 21.05
N THR A 557 -13.58 -17.00 19.88
CA THR A 557 -12.75 -17.78 18.96
C THR A 557 -12.52 -16.99 17.68
N LEU A 558 -11.25 -16.82 17.29
CA LEU A 558 -10.89 -16.33 15.97
C LEU A 558 -10.41 -17.48 15.10
N THR A 559 -10.95 -17.57 13.88
CA THR A 559 -10.50 -18.50 12.85
C THR A 559 -10.14 -17.74 11.58
N ALA A 560 -8.91 -17.90 11.10
CA ALA A 560 -8.50 -17.38 9.79
C ALA A 560 -8.59 -18.51 8.76
N ARG A 561 -9.17 -18.23 7.59
CA ARG A 561 -9.45 -19.22 6.54
C ARG A 561 -8.88 -18.81 5.19
N ALA A 562 -8.28 -19.74 4.48
CA ALA A 562 -7.90 -19.58 3.08
C ALA A 562 -9.11 -19.68 2.15
N ILE A 563 -8.91 -19.35 0.86
CA ILE A 563 -9.94 -19.40 -0.19
C ILE A 563 -10.66 -20.75 -0.34
N ASN A 564 -9.99 -21.86 -0.03
CA ASN A 564 -10.57 -23.21 -0.10
C ASN A 564 -11.25 -23.64 1.21
N GLY A 565 -11.45 -22.71 2.16
CA GLY A 565 -12.01 -22.96 3.48
C GLY A 565 -11.04 -23.56 4.50
N ALA A 566 -9.80 -23.86 4.11
CA ALA A 566 -8.80 -24.42 5.02
C ALA A 566 -8.47 -23.42 6.14
N VAL A 567 -8.46 -23.91 7.38
CA VAL A 567 -8.05 -23.12 8.54
C VAL A 567 -6.55 -22.89 8.48
N ILE A 568 -6.14 -21.63 8.45
CA ILE A 568 -4.72 -21.21 8.45
C ILE A 568 -4.23 -20.87 9.85
N ASP A 569 -5.12 -20.39 10.71
CA ASP A 569 -4.85 -20.11 12.11
C ASP A 569 -6.14 -20.13 12.91
N ARG A 570 -6.05 -20.49 14.18
CA ARG A 570 -7.17 -20.49 15.11
C ARG A 570 -6.67 -20.29 16.53
N PHE A 571 -7.34 -19.42 17.28
CA PHE A 571 -7.10 -19.28 18.71
C PHE A 571 -8.38 -18.89 19.45
N GLU A 572 -8.35 -19.08 20.77
CA GLU A 572 -9.46 -18.78 21.67
C GLU A 572 -8.98 -17.88 22.80
N LEU A 573 -9.82 -16.92 23.19
CA LEU A 573 -9.64 -16.04 24.33
C LEU A 573 -10.82 -16.15 25.28
N HIS A 574 -10.54 -16.06 26.57
CA HIS A 574 -11.55 -16.03 27.63
C HIS A 574 -11.38 -14.78 28.49
N LYS A 575 -12.48 -14.09 28.77
CA LYS A 575 -12.52 -12.81 29.46
C LYS A 575 -13.40 -12.88 30.70
N GLU A 576 -12.79 -12.69 31.86
CA GLU A 576 -13.46 -12.55 33.16
C GLU A 576 -13.22 -11.14 33.70
N GLY A 577 -14.26 -10.30 33.65
CA GLY A 577 -14.10 -8.86 33.90
C GLY A 577 -13.15 -8.23 32.89
N ASP A 578 -12.10 -7.56 33.35
CA ASP A 578 -11.08 -6.98 32.47
C ASP A 578 -10.00 -7.99 32.06
N ILE A 579 -9.96 -9.18 32.65
CA ILE A 579 -8.85 -10.12 32.50
C ILE A 579 -9.11 -11.02 31.28
N THR A 580 -8.26 -10.91 30.25
CA THR A 580 -8.28 -11.78 29.07
C THR A 580 -7.18 -12.84 29.17
N THR A 581 -7.53 -14.11 28.96
CA THR A 581 -6.65 -15.30 29.03
C THR A 581 -6.88 -16.21 27.83
N GLY A 582 -6.05 -17.25 27.66
CA GLY A 582 -6.16 -18.21 26.56
C GLY A 582 -5.45 -17.77 25.28
N GLY A 583 -5.16 -18.75 24.42
CA GLY A 583 -4.53 -18.51 23.13
C GLY A 583 -3.12 -17.89 23.28
N PRO A 584 -2.73 -16.94 22.42
CA PRO A 584 -1.39 -16.35 22.45
C PRO A 584 -1.13 -15.46 23.67
N LEU A 585 -2.16 -15.10 24.46
CA LEU A 585 -2.01 -14.36 25.71
C LEU A 585 -1.36 -15.19 26.83
N GLU A 586 -1.34 -16.52 26.73
CA GLU A 586 -0.54 -17.37 27.64
C GLU A 586 0.97 -17.12 27.46
N THR A 587 1.37 -16.56 26.32
CA THR A 587 2.74 -16.13 26.10
C THR A 587 2.91 -14.71 26.63
N ALA A 588 3.96 -14.46 27.43
CA ALA A 588 4.21 -13.14 28.02
C ALA A 588 4.16 -12.02 26.96
N ALA A 589 3.49 -10.91 27.26
CA ALA A 589 3.44 -9.77 26.35
C ALA A 589 4.85 -9.22 26.08
N VAL A 590 5.08 -8.68 24.88
CA VAL A 590 6.32 -7.97 24.54
C VAL A 590 6.08 -6.49 24.70
N GLU A 591 6.92 -5.82 25.48
CA GLU A 591 6.95 -4.36 25.56
C GLU A 591 7.03 -3.73 24.17
N THR A 592 6.24 -2.69 23.91
CA THR A 592 6.22 -2.01 22.60
C THR A 592 7.61 -1.52 22.18
N SER A 593 8.38 -0.96 23.11
CA SER A 593 9.76 -0.51 22.87
C SER A 593 10.72 -1.67 22.58
N GLN A 594 10.56 -2.80 23.26
CA GLN A 594 11.35 -4.01 23.05
C GLN A 594 11.01 -4.65 21.70
N ALA A 595 9.72 -4.73 21.34
CA ALA A 595 9.27 -5.27 20.07
C ALA A 595 9.85 -4.49 18.88
N LYS A 596 9.85 -3.14 18.95
CA LYS A 596 10.49 -2.28 17.95
C LYS A 596 11.99 -2.61 17.80
N ARG A 597 12.72 -2.65 18.92
CA ARG A 597 14.16 -2.99 18.96
C ARG A 597 14.46 -4.36 18.35
N ILE A 598 13.68 -5.37 18.75
CA ILE A 598 13.80 -6.75 18.26
C ILE A 598 13.57 -6.80 16.74
N ILE A 599 12.49 -6.19 16.24
CA ILE A 599 12.20 -6.17 14.79
C ILE A 599 13.31 -5.47 14.02
N SER A 600 13.80 -4.34 14.51
CA SER A 600 14.88 -3.62 13.81
C SER A 600 16.20 -4.38 13.84
N LEU A 601 16.57 -5.00 14.96
CA LEU A 601 17.74 -5.87 15.05
C LEU A 601 17.65 -7.04 14.07
N TYR A 602 16.48 -7.67 13.99
CA TYR A 602 16.22 -8.76 13.05
C TYR A 602 16.37 -8.30 11.59
N GLN A 603 15.97 -7.07 11.27
CA GLN A 603 16.13 -6.50 9.93
C GLN A 603 17.61 -6.23 9.59
N GLU A 604 18.38 -5.64 10.49
CA GLU A 604 19.82 -5.43 10.30
C GLU A 604 20.55 -6.76 10.10
N LEU A 605 20.15 -7.78 10.86
CA LEU A 605 20.76 -9.10 10.79
C LEU A 605 20.29 -9.94 9.60
N LEU A 606 19.08 -9.77 9.03
CA LEU A 606 18.49 -10.84 8.21
C LEU A 606 17.88 -10.40 6.87
N THR A 607 17.90 -9.11 6.53
CA THR A 607 17.20 -8.63 5.34
C THR A 607 17.97 -8.86 4.03
N ASP A 608 19.31 -8.84 4.08
CA ASP A 608 20.16 -9.28 2.97
C ASP A 608 20.75 -10.63 3.32
N ARG A 609 20.36 -11.67 2.59
CA ARG A 609 20.61 -13.07 2.95
C ARG A 609 22.09 -13.51 2.86
N THR A 610 23.06 -12.58 2.84
CA THR A 610 24.50 -12.91 2.81
C THR A 610 25.28 -12.10 3.85
N HIS A 611 25.91 -12.79 4.80
CA HIS A 611 26.83 -12.22 5.80
C HIS A 611 28.27 -12.52 5.46
N GLU A 612 29.16 -11.56 5.70
CA GLU A 612 30.60 -11.79 5.62
C GLU A 612 31.14 -12.16 7.01
N LEU A 613 31.80 -13.32 7.09
CA LEU A 613 32.45 -13.80 8.30
C LEU A 613 33.97 -13.81 8.09
N LEU A 614 34.70 -13.23 9.04
CA LEU A 614 36.16 -13.20 9.00
C LEU A 614 36.73 -14.48 9.63
N LEU A 615 37.53 -15.22 8.87
CA LEU A 615 38.29 -16.35 9.38
C LEU A 615 39.43 -15.84 10.26
N ASN A 616 39.29 -15.99 11.58
CA ASN A 616 40.33 -15.67 12.54
C ASN A 616 41.19 -16.92 12.81
N ALA A 617 42.11 -17.21 11.89
CA ALA A 617 43.07 -18.30 12.01
C ALA A 617 44.45 -17.88 11.48
N PRO A 618 45.56 -18.28 12.15
CA PRO A 618 46.91 -17.90 11.75
C PRO A 618 47.39 -18.60 10.47
N ALA A 619 46.79 -19.74 10.10
CA ALA A 619 47.11 -20.53 8.91
C ALA A 619 45.84 -21.20 8.37
N GLU A 620 45.94 -21.83 7.19
CA GLU A 620 44.86 -22.64 6.63
C GLU A 620 44.47 -23.78 7.59
N PRO A 621 43.19 -23.88 7.98
CA PRO A 621 42.79 -24.86 8.97
C PRO A 621 42.75 -26.27 8.38
N ALA A 622 43.25 -27.24 9.14
CA ALA A 622 43.16 -28.64 8.78
C ALA A 622 41.70 -29.13 8.82
N ALA A 623 41.39 -30.17 8.05
CA ALA A 623 40.09 -30.84 8.09
C ALA A 623 39.70 -31.22 9.53
N GLY A 624 38.49 -30.86 9.95
CA GLY A 624 38.01 -31.14 11.31
C GLY A 624 38.57 -30.22 12.39
N GLN A 625 39.42 -29.25 12.06
CA GLN A 625 39.94 -28.27 13.02
C GLN A 625 38.83 -27.29 13.42
N SER A 626 38.73 -27.01 14.72
CA SER A 626 37.90 -25.91 15.24
C SER A 626 38.59 -24.57 15.01
N VAL A 627 37.88 -23.63 14.38
CA VAL A 627 38.33 -22.26 14.11
C VAL A 627 37.31 -21.24 14.59
N GLN A 628 37.73 -19.98 14.69
CA GLN A 628 36.84 -18.85 14.97
C GLN A 628 36.48 -18.13 13.67
N LEU A 629 35.17 -18.00 13.42
CA LEU A 629 34.60 -17.14 12.40
C LEU A 629 34.01 -15.91 13.10
N VAL A 630 34.43 -14.71 12.71
CA VAL A 630 34.00 -13.46 13.35
C VAL A 630 32.92 -12.81 12.50
N LEU A 631 31.74 -12.60 13.09
CA LEU A 631 30.70 -11.71 12.56
C LEU A 631 30.97 -10.30 13.08
N ASP A 632 31.32 -9.38 12.19
CA ASP A 632 31.52 -7.98 12.52
C ASP A 632 30.19 -7.20 12.38
N LEU A 633 29.65 -6.74 13.51
CA LEU A 633 28.39 -6.01 13.56
C LEU A 633 28.49 -4.61 12.94
N ASP A 634 29.70 -4.08 12.72
CA ASP A 634 29.92 -2.81 12.01
C ASP A 634 29.92 -2.98 10.48
N GLN A 635 29.97 -4.21 9.99
CA GLN A 635 30.03 -4.56 8.56
C GLN A 635 28.80 -5.35 8.10
N LEU A 636 27.67 -5.23 8.81
CA LEU A 636 26.42 -5.86 8.36
C LEU A 636 25.98 -5.27 7.01
N PRO A 637 25.23 -6.02 6.18
CA PRO A 637 24.85 -5.58 4.83
C PRO A 637 24.13 -4.23 4.76
N ARG A 638 23.41 -3.84 5.81
CA ARG A 638 22.68 -2.56 5.91
C ARG A 638 23.44 -1.46 6.64
N GLY A 639 24.66 -1.75 7.09
CA GLY A 639 25.52 -0.85 7.84
C GLY A 639 25.68 -1.23 9.31
N PRO A 640 26.39 -0.42 10.09
CA PRO A 640 26.72 -0.74 11.47
C PRO A 640 25.48 -0.91 12.36
N LEU A 641 25.45 -2.00 13.13
CA LEU A 641 24.39 -2.22 14.11
C LEU A 641 24.44 -1.12 15.18
N ARG A 642 23.33 -0.41 15.36
CA ARG A 642 23.25 0.62 16.39
C ARG A 642 23.02 -0.01 17.76
N THR A 643 23.94 0.19 18.69
CA THR A 643 23.90 -0.39 20.04
C THR A 643 22.66 0.03 20.82
N GLU A 644 22.16 1.25 20.60
CA GLU A 644 20.93 1.76 21.19
C GLU A 644 19.66 1.00 20.74
N MET A 645 19.76 0.18 19.68
CA MET A 645 18.66 -0.66 19.17
C MET A 645 18.68 -2.07 19.76
N LEU A 646 19.72 -2.45 20.51
CA LEU A 646 19.78 -3.76 21.15
C LEU A 646 18.79 -3.83 22.33
N PRO A 647 17.97 -4.89 22.42
CA PRO A 647 17.22 -5.19 23.63
C PRO A 647 18.19 -5.54 24.78
N GLU A 648 17.83 -5.18 26.01
CA GLU A 648 18.61 -5.57 27.18
C GLU A 648 18.66 -7.09 27.31
N GLY A 649 19.86 -7.64 27.58
CA GLY A 649 20.08 -9.08 27.70
C GLY A 649 19.83 -9.86 26.39
N ALA A 650 19.89 -9.21 25.23
CA ALA A 650 19.77 -9.90 23.94
C ALA A 650 20.97 -10.81 23.67
N GLU A 651 20.69 -11.98 23.10
CA GLU A 651 21.69 -12.97 22.69
C GLU A 651 21.38 -13.46 21.26
N LEU A 652 22.43 -13.73 20.49
CA LEU A 652 22.34 -14.36 19.17
C LEU A 652 22.66 -15.85 19.29
N ILE A 653 21.71 -16.69 18.96
CA ILE A 653 21.90 -18.13 18.83
C ILE A 653 22.26 -18.44 17.38
N VAL A 654 23.34 -19.19 17.18
CA VAL A 654 23.87 -19.55 15.85
C VAL A 654 24.08 -21.05 15.74
N GLU A 655 23.64 -21.64 14.63
CA GLU A 655 23.88 -23.05 14.28
C GLU A 655 23.93 -23.24 12.76
N SER A 656 24.60 -24.29 12.28
CA SER A 656 24.54 -24.70 10.87
C SER A 656 23.48 -25.77 10.64
N SER A 657 23.04 -25.95 9.39
CA SER A 657 22.27 -27.14 9.00
C SER A 657 23.13 -28.42 9.13
N ALA A 658 22.47 -29.58 9.28
CA ALA A 658 23.16 -30.87 9.42
C ALA A 658 24.12 -31.16 8.25
N ASP A 659 23.71 -30.79 7.03
CA ASP A 659 24.46 -31.04 5.79
C ASP A 659 25.39 -29.89 5.39
N SER A 660 25.63 -28.92 6.29
CA SER A 660 26.50 -27.77 6.02
C SER A 660 27.97 -28.21 5.89
N PRO A 661 28.74 -27.71 4.92
CA PRO A 661 30.16 -28.05 4.80
C PRO A 661 30.97 -27.56 6.01
N TRP A 662 30.64 -26.38 6.56
CA TRP A 662 31.16 -25.92 7.85
C TRP A 662 30.19 -26.32 8.96
N GLN A 663 30.70 -26.95 10.01
CA GLN A 663 29.86 -27.42 11.11
C GLN A 663 29.92 -26.44 12.28
N VAL A 664 28.79 -25.80 12.57
CA VAL A 664 28.61 -24.87 13.69
C VAL A 664 27.58 -25.47 14.64
N LYS A 665 28.07 -26.00 15.77
CA LYS A 665 27.19 -26.44 16.86
C LYS A 665 26.44 -25.23 17.43
N ARG A 666 25.21 -25.46 17.92
CA ARG A 666 24.38 -24.43 18.56
C ARG A 666 25.17 -23.69 19.64
N GLN A 667 25.38 -22.40 19.42
CA GLN A 667 26.09 -21.49 20.31
C GLN A 667 25.23 -20.27 20.61
N THR A 668 25.26 -19.79 21.85
CA THR A 668 24.56 -18.57 22.28
C THR A 668 25.60 -17.48 22.52
N LEU A 669 25.49 -16.37 21.81
CA LEU A 669 26.48 -15.30 21.78
C LEU A 669 25.84 -14.02 22.35
N PRO A 670 26.32 -13.47 23.48
CA PRO A 670 25.83 -12.20 23.98
C PRO A 670 26.30 -11.06 23.07
N PHE A 671 25.46 -10.02 22.92
CA PHE A 671 25.87 -8.78 22.22
C PHE A 671 26.76 -7.89 23.12
N SER A 672 27.85 -8.44 23.66
CA SER A 672 28.79 -7.73 24.55
C SER A 672 29.89 -6.96 23.81
N SER A 673 30.07 -7.21 22.52
CA SER A 673 31.08 -6.58 21.66
C SER A 673 30.54 -6.37 20.24
N ARG A 674 31.19 -5.47 19.49
CA ARG A 674 30.89 -5.25 18.06
C ARG A 674 31.30 -6.43 17.17
N GLN A 675 32.06 -7.38 17.70
CA GLN A 675 32.46 -8.59 17.01
C GLN A 675 31.95 -9.81 17.77
N LEU A 676 31.23 -10.70 17.08
CA LEU A 676 30.73 -11.95 17.63
C LEU A 676 31.57 -13.11 17.07
N SER A 677 32.21 -13.88 17.96
CA SER A 677 33.04 -15.02 17.57
C SER A 677 32.22 -16.31 17.56
N ILE A 678 32.19 -16.98 16.40
CA ILE A 678 31.47 -18.21 16.15
C ILE A 678 32.49 -19.34 16.02
N THR A 679 32.40 -20.37 16.87
CA THR A 679 33.25 -21.55 16.72
C THR A 679 32.69 -22.44 15.61
N ALA A 680 33.49 -22.72 14.59
CA ALA A 680 33.13 -23.57 13.46
C ALA A 680 34.16 -24.67 13.25
N THR A 681 33.73 -25.84 12.77
CA THR A 681 34.63 -26.93 12.37
C THR A 681 34.85 -26.89 10.87
N ALA A 682 36.12 -26.89 10.46
CA ALA A 682 36.55 -26.81 9.08
C ALA A 682 36.16 -28.07 8.26
N PRO A 683 35.68 -27.92 7.00
CA PRO A 683 35.41 -29.03 6.09
C PRO A 683 36.68 -29.78 5.68
N GLU A 684 36.50 -30.96 5.06
CA GLU A 684 37.62 -31.73 4.50
C GLU A 684 38.42 -31.00 3.42
N LYS A 685 37.76 -30.11 2.66
CA LYS A 685 38.38 -29.33 1.59
C LYS A 685 38.04 -27.85 1.75
N ILE A 686 39.08 -27.04 1.84
CA ILE A 686 39.00 -25.58 1.83
C ILE A 686 39.76 -25.08 0.61
N ASN A 687 39.19 -24.11 -0.09
CA ASN A 687 39.88 -23.42 -1.18
C ASN A 687 39.98 -21.94 -0.83
N ILE A 688 41.21 -21.41 -0.83
CA ILE A 688 41.48 -20.01 -0.53
C ILE A 688 41.96 -19.31 -1.80
N SER A 689 41.23 -18.28 -2.24
CA SER A 689 41.58 -17.46 -3.41
C SER A 689 41.52 -15.99 -3.05
N GLY A 690 42.70 -15.34 -2.97
CA GLY A 690 42.82 -13.99 -2.42
C GLY A 690 42.32 -13.95 -0.97
N ARG A 691 41.30 -13.13 -0.70
CA ARG A 691 40.62 -13.08 0.61
C ARG A 691 39.47 -14.07 0.74
N SER A 692 38.94 -14.63 -0.33
CA SER A 692 37.78 -15.52 -0.26
C SER A 692 38.17 -16.94 0.20
N VAL A 693 37.37 -17.50 1.10
CA VAL A 693 37.48 -18.87 1.60
C VAL A 693 36.20 -19.63 1.21
N GLN A 694 36.36 -20.76 0.52
CA GLN A 694 35.28 -21.64 0.08
C GLN A 694 35.39 -23.02 0.75
N PRO A 695 34.26 -23.73 0.97
CA PRO A 695 32.91 -23.40 0.53
C PRO A 695 32.18 -22.40 1.44
N ASN A 696 31.29 -21.59 0.87
CA ASN A 696 30.27 -20.86 1.61
C ASN A 696 29.24 -21.82 2.23
N PHE A 697 28.50 -21.39 3.24
CA PHE A 697 27.47 -22.21 3.87
C PHE A 697 26.28 -21.39 4.36
N GLN A 698 25.32 -22.04 5.02
CA GLN A 698 24.18 -21.36 5.62
C GLN A 698 24.23 -21.46 7.15
N LEU A 699 24.00 -20.32 7.80
CA LEU A 699 23.77 -20.24 9.23
C LEU A 699 22.29 -20.04 9.50
N ARG A 700 21.79 -20.74 10.51
CA ARG A 700 20.53 -20.42 11.16
C ARG A 700 20.84 -19.49 12.34
N LEU A 701 20.28 -18.29 12.27
CA LEU A 701 20.40 -17.25 13.28
C LEU A 701 19.07 -17.13 14.01
N GLN A 702 19.11 -17.08 15.34
CA GLN A 702 17.93 -16.93 16.18
C GLN A 702 18.21 -15.91 17.28
N LEU A 703 17.32 -14.93 17.43
CA LEU A 703 17.44 -13.94 18.51
C LEU A 703 16.79 -14.48 19.78
N LYS A 704 17.41 -14.25 20.92
CA LYS A 704 16.83 -14.47 22.24
C LYS A 704 16.88 -13.16 23.04
N ALA A 705 15.79 -12.80 23.71
CA ALA A 705 15.76 -11.69 24.66
C ALA A 705 15.01 -12.09 25.93
N GLY A 706 15.67 -11.99 27.08
CA GLY A 706 15.14 -12.54 28.34
C GLY A 706 14.91 -14.05 28.23
N THR A 707 13.70 -14.51 28.53
CA THR A 707 13.29 -15.92 28.44
C THR A 707 12.73 -16.31 27.08
N ARG A 708 12.51 -15.36 26.16
CA ARG A 708 11.89 -15.61 24.87
C ARG A 708 12.93 -15.81 23.78
N GLU A 709 12.84 -16.94 23.10
CA GLU A 709 13.51 -17.17 21.81
C GLU A 709 12.55 -16.79 20.68
N TYR A 710 13.02 -16.00 19.73
CA TYR A 710 12.24 -15.58 18.58
C TYR A 710 12.42 -16.55 17.42
N ALA A 711 11.57 -16.43 16.39
CA ALA A 711 11.68 -17.28 15.20
C ALA A 711 13.11 -17.17 14.59
N PRO A 712 13.71 -18.29 14.14
CA PRO A 712 15.01 -18.27 13.48
C PRO A 712 14.90 -17.90 11.99
N ALA A 713 15.99 -17.40 11.42
CA ALA A 713 16.14 -17.18 9.98
C ALA A 713 17.44 -17.82 9.47
N THR A 714 17.44 -18.18 8.19
CA THR A 714 18.61 -18.74 7.52
C THR A 714 19.29 -17.67 6.68
N VAL A 715 20.60 -17.51 6.86
CA VAL A 715 21.44 -16.61 6.08
C VAL A 715 22.55 -17.39 5.38
N THR A 716 22.91 -16.95 4.19
CA THR A 716 24.12 -17.41 3.50
C THR A 716 25.32 -16.70 4.13
N THR A 717 26.44 -17.40 4.22
CA THR A 717 27.70 -16.83 4.71
C THR A 717 28.74 -16.84 3.61
N ARG A 718 29.52 -15.76 3.52
CA ARG A 718 30.76 -15.69 2.77
C ARG A 718 31.89 -15.60 3.78
N ILE A 719 32.90 -16.44 3.62
CA ILE A 719 34.04 -16.44 4.53
C ILE A 719 35.18 -15.68 3.85
N LEU A 720 35.75 -14.72 4.59
CA LEU A 720 36.87 -13.90 4.15
C LEU A 720 38.05 -14.01 5.10
N ARG A 721 39.27 -13.85 4.60
CA ARG A 721 40.46 -13.61 5.43
C ARG A 721 40.55 -12.11 5.78
N PRO A 722 41.05 -11.77 6.99
CA PRO A 722 41.46 -10.40 7.32
C PRO A 722 42.44 -9.87 6.27
N GLU A 723 42.47 -8.53 6.11
CA GLU A 723 43.47 -7.86 5.25
C GLU A 723 44.89 -8.00 5.79
#